data_AF-A0A834GWS9-F1
#
_entry.id   AF-A0A834GWS9-F1
#
_cell.length_a   1.000
_cell.length_b   1.000
_cell.length_c   1.000
_cell.angle_alpha   90.00
_cell.angle_beta   90.00
_cell.angle_gamma   90.00
#
_symmetry.space_group_name_H-M   'P 1'
#
loop_
_entity.id
_entity.type
_entity.pdbx_description
1 polymer ?
#
loop_
_entity_poly.entity_id
_entity_poly.type
_entity_poly.pdbx_seq_one_letter_code
_entity_poly.pdbx_strand_id
1 'polypeptide(L)'
;MAEKSKILIIGGTGYIGKFIVEASAKSGHPTFALVRESAVSDPAKAKLIDGFKSSGVTLLHGDVNNHESLVKALKQVDVVISAIGSLQILDQTKIIAAIKEVGHIKRFFPSEFGNDVDHVNAVEPAKTAFAVKAQIRRAIEAAGIPYTYVPSNFFAGYFLPTLAQPGLSAPPRDKVIIHGDGNPKAVFNEEHDIGTYTIKAVDDPRTLNKVLYIKPPKNIYSFNELVSLWEKKIGKTLERIYVPENEVLKQIQESPIPFNVIFAISHSAFVKGDQTNFVIEPSVGFEASELYPDVKYTTYKLCSRKLISPLKYHLPKSFSLKIPMAEKTKILIIGATGYIGKFIVEASAKSGHPTFALVRESAVSDPAKAKLIDGFKNSGATVLHVCILLAVMHTHIQGDLYDHESLVKAINQVDVVISTVSTTQLLDQVKIIAAIKEVGNIKRFFPSEFGGDVDRGNGVEPAKTLFAMKVQIRRAIEAEGIPHTYVCSNGFAGYVLPTLVQEGLSAPPRDKAVILGDGNPKAVFNDEHDIATYTIKAVDDPRTLNKILYIKPPKNIYSINELISSWEKKIGKTLERIYVPEDQILQRIQESPGTNHSALLLAIYHSVFVKGDQTNFEIEPSFGVEASELYPAVKYTTVEEYLDQLHYSHFLFPKSFSRRIPMAEKSKILIIGGTGYIGKFIVEASVQSGHRTFTLVRESTVSDPAKAKLIDSFKNSGSHFAPCLYTTPRIGDLNDHESLVKAIKHVDVVISTVSQMQLLDQVKIIAAIKEVGNIKRFFPSEFSNDVDRVNGVEPAKTAFAMKAQIRRAIEAEEIPHTYVCSNCFAGYKLPTLAQEGLSAPPRDKAIIPGDGNPKAVFNEEHDIGTYTIKAVDDPRTLNKILYIKPPMNIYSFNELVSLWEKKIGKTLERIYVPEDQILKRIEESQDINHSVFVLAINHSVFVKGDQTNYEIEPSFGVEASELYPDVKYTTVEEYLDRFV
;
A
#
# COMPACT_ATOMS: atom_id res chain seq x y z
N MET A 1 52.70 -26.41 3.90
CA MET A 1 51.91 -25.23 3.46
C MET A 1 51.50 -24.49 4.72
N ALA A 2 51.67 -23.16 4.77
CA ALA A 2 51.18 -22.37 5.91
C ALA A 2 49.66 -22.55 6.04
N GLU A 3 49.16 -22.69 7.26
CA GLU A 3 47.73 -22.81 7.55
C GLU A 3 47.02 -21.52 7.13
N LYS A 4 45.92 -21.64 6.36
CA LYS A 4 45.18 -20.48 5.85
C LYS A 4 44.31 -19.87 6.94
N SER A 5 44.25 -18.53 6.98
CA SER A 5 43.41 -17.82 7.96
C SER A 5 41.94 -18.18 7.82
N LYS A 6 41.25 -18.29 8.96
CA LYS A 6 39.79 -18.43 9.06
C LYS A 6 39.12 -17.08 8.79
N ILE A 7 38.22 -17.02 7.82
CA ILE A 7 37.65 -15.75 7.34
C ILE A 7 36.16 -15.68 7.68
N LEU A 8 35.72 -14.64 8.40
CA LEU A 8 34.31 -14.30 8.57
C LEU A 8 33.89 -13.23 7.57
N ILE A 9 32.90 -13.53 6.71
CA ILE A 9 32.24 -12.54 5.85
C ILE A 9 30.90 -12.11 6.48
N ILE A 10 30.80 -10.84 6.86
CA ILE A 10 29.57 -10.20 7.34
C ILE A 10 28.88 -9.54 6.14
N GLY A 11 27.61 -9.86 5.89
CA GLY A 11 26.92 -9.42 4.66
C GLY A 11 27.20 -10.30 3.44
N GLY A 12 27.56 -11.58 3.66
CA GLY A 12 27.89 -12.54 2.59
C GLY A 12 26.78 -12.78 1.58
N THR A 13 25.51 -12.54 1.91
CA THR A 13 24.37 -12.64 0.96
C THR A 13 24.12 -11.37 0.14
N GLY A 14 24.91 -10.30 0.37
CA GLY A 14 24.82 -9.03 -0.35
C GLY A 14 25.38 -9.10 -1.77
N TYR A 15 25.29 -8.00 -2.53
CA TYR A 15 25.68 -7.96 -3.94
C TYR A 15 27.12 -8.41 -4.19
N ILE A 16 28.10 -7.75 -3.57
CA ILE A 16 29.53 -8.13 -3.68
C ILE A 16 29.91 -9.27 -2.72
N GLY A 17 29.25 -9.34 -1.55
CA GLY A 17 29.57 -10.30 -0.50
C GLY A 17 29.55 -11.76 -0.97
N LYS A 18 28.61 -12.13 -1.84
CA LYS A 18 28.51 -13.50 -2.36
C LYS A 18 29.72 -13.93 -3.19
N PHE A 19 30.30 -13.00 -3.95
CA PHE A 19 31.49 -13.26 -4.76
C PHE A 19 32.75 -13.38 -3.89
N ILE A 20 32.80 -12.64 -2.77
CA ILE A 20 33.88 -12.74 -1.78
C ILE A 20 33.81 -14.08 -1.04
N VAL A 21 32.60 -14.51 -0.63
CA VAL A 21 32.38 -15.84 -0.02
C VAL A 21 32.84 -16.95 -0.96
N GLU A 22 32.44 -16.88 -2.22
CA GLU A 22 32.83 -17.86 -3.24
C GLU A 22 34.35 -17.88 -3.48
N ALA A 23 34.99 -16.71 -3.60
CA ALA A 23 36.43 -16.61 -3.78
C ALA A 23 37.21 -17.15 -2.57
N SER A 24 36.72 -16.90 -1.35
CA SER A 24 37.30 -17.40 -0.10
C SER A 24 37.30 -18.93 -0.07
N ALA A 25 36.12 -19.53 -0.34
CA ALA A 25 35.94 -20.97 -0.36
C ALA A 25 36.76 -21.64 -1.48
N LYS A 26 36.75 -21.09 -2.70
CA LYS A 26 37.55 -21.60 -3.82
C LYS A 26 39.05 -21.51 -3.58
N SER A 27 39.48 -20.51 -2.84
CA SER A 27 40.88 -20.37 -2.42
C SER A 27 41.22 -21.33 -1.28
N GLY A 28 40.28 -22.08 -0.72
CA GLY A 28 40.52 -23.08 0.32
C GLY A 28 40.74 -22.51 1.72
N HIS A 29 40.29 -21.28 2.00
CA HIS A 29 40.22 -20.77 3.37
C HIS A 29 39.07 -21.44 4.13
N PRO A 30 39.18 -21.68 5.44
CA PRO A 30 38.02 -21.94 6.27
C PRO A 30 37.11 -20.70 6.29
N THR A 31 36.01 -20.76 5.55
CA THR A 31 35.13 -19.61 5.32
C THR A 31 33.89 -19.68 6.21
N PHE A 32 33.59 -18.57 6.88
CA PHE A 32 32.41 -18.37 7.70
C PHE A 32 31.56 -17.24 7.12
N ALA A 33 30.24 -17.39 7.11
CA ALA A 33 29.32 -16.33 6.72
C ALA A 33 28.36 -16.02 7.86
N LEU A 34 28.30 -14.75 8.28
CA LEU A 34 27.32 -14.32 9.28
C LEU A 34 25.94 -14.17 8.64
N VAL A 35 24.96 -14.93 9.11
CA VAL A 35 23.58 -14.94 8.63
C VAL A 35 22.60 -14.63 9.76
N ARG A 36 21.57 -13.85 9.45
CA ARG A 36 20.46 -13.61 10.38
C ARG A 36 19.46 -14.74 10.29
N GLU A 37 18.78 -15.06 11.40
CA GLU A 37 17.74 -16.10 11.43
C GLU A 37 16.67 -15.89 10.34
N SER A 38 16.25 -14.63 10.16
CA SER A 38 15.30 -14.23 9.13
C SER A 38 15.78 -14.46 7.69
N ALA A 39 17.09 -14.45 7.45
CA ALA A 39 17.67 -14.68 6.12
C ALA A 39 17.65 -16.17 5.74
N VAL A 40 17.68 -17.08 6.72
CA VAL A 40 17.58 -18.54 6.50
C VAL A 40 16.14 -18.93 6.15
N SER A 41 15.15 -18.21 6.70
CA SER A 41 13.73 -18.41 6.38
C SER A 41 13.23 -17.69 5.13
N ASP A 42 14.07 -16.88 4.47
CA ASP A 42 13.72 -16.12 3.25
C ASP A 42 13.85 -17.03 2.01
N PRO A 43 12.74 -17.37 1.32
CA PRO A 43 12.78 -18.26 0.15
C PRO A 43 13.65 -17.73 -0.99
N ALA A 44 13.83 -16.40 -1.11
CA ALA A 44 14.67 -15.80 -2.14
C ALA A 44 16.17 -15.96 -1.85
N LYS A 45 16.56 -16.19 -0.59
CA LYS A 45 17.96 -16.34 -0.15
C LYS A 45 18.35 -17.77 0.18
N ALA A 46 17.38 -18.65 0.45
CA ALA A 46 17.61 -20.06 0.77
C ALA A 46 18.54 -20.75 -0.24
N LYS A 47 18.30 -20.60 -1.55
CA LYS A 47 19.13 -21.21 -2.60
C LYS A 47 20.60 -20.75 -2.57
N LEU A 48 20.86 -19.48 -2.25
CA LEU A 48 22.22 -18.96 -2.14
C LEU A 48 22.91 -19.52 -0.90
N ILE A 49 22.19 -19.58 0.22
CA ILE A 49 22.68 -20.12 1.50
C ILE A 49 23.00 -21.62 1.37
N ASP A 50 22.17 -22.38 0.66
CA ASP A 50 22.45 -23.79 0.35
C ASP A 50 23.68 -23.96 -0.54
N GLY A 51 23.88 -23.04 -1.49
CA GLY A 51 25.11 -22.97 -2.30
C GLY A 51 26.36 -22.72 -1.46
N PHE A 52 26.27 -21.86 -0.44
CA PHE A 52 27.36 -21.63 0.51
C PHE A 52 27.69 -22.91 1.29
N LYS A 53 26.69 -23.56 1.89
CA LYS A 53 26.89 -24.83 2.61
C LYS A 53 27.53 -25.90 1.73
N SER A 54 27.05 -26.03 0.49
CA SER A 54 27.55 -26.99 -0.50
C SER A 54 29.01 -26.70 -0.91
N SER A 55 29.46 -25.46 -0.75
CA SER A 55 30.83 -25.01 -1.03
C SER A 55 31.74 -25.09 0.21
N GLY A 56 31.28 -25.71 1.31
CA GLY A 56 32.04 -25.85 2.55
C GLY A 56 32.05 -24.60 3.44
N VAL A 57 31.18 -23.62 3.19
CA VAL A 57 31.09 -22.41 4.02
C VAL A 57 30.30 -22.72 5.30
N THR A 58 30.87 -22.35 6.45
CA THR A 58 30.21 -22.48 7.75
C THR A 58 29.32 -21.27 8.02
N LEU A 59 28.05 -21.50 8.33
CA LEU A 59 27.14 -20.41 8.66
C LEU A 59 27.18 -20.12 10.17
N LEU A 60 27.39 -18.86 10.52
CA LEU A 60 27.28 -18.38 11.90
C LEU A 60 26.01 -17.55 12.02
N HIS A 61 25.16 -17.90 12.97
CA HIS A 61 23.92 -17.17 13.23
C HIS A 61 24.22 -15.96 14.12
N GLY A 62 23.90 -14.76 13.63
CA GLY A 62 24.12 -13.51 14.37
C GLY A 62 23.68 -12.27 13.60
N ASP A 63 23.66 -11.14 14.30
CA ASP A 63 23.28 -9.84 13.76
C ASP A 63 24.34 -8.79 14.15
N VAL A 64 24.68 -7.88 13.23
CA VAL A 64 25.62 -6.78 13.50
C VAL A 64 25.15 -5.87 14.63
N ASN A 65 23.84 -5.84 14.90
CA ASN A 65 23.23 -5.10 15.99
C ASN A 65 23.21 -5.85 17.32
N ASN A 66 23.60 -7.13 17.32
CA ASN A 66 23.73 -7.94 18.52
C ASN A 66 25.22 -8.18 18.81
N HIS A 67 25.76 -7.38 19.74
CA HIS A 67 27.16 -7.39 20.13
C HIS A 67 27.66 -8.77 20.60
N GLU A 68 26.87 -9.47 21.41
CA GLU A 68 27.24 -10.80 21.92
C GLU A 68 27.39 -11.81 20.77
N SER A 69 26.46 -11.79 19.80
CA SER A 69 26.53 -12.65 18.63
C SER A 69 27.75 -12.35 17.74
N LEU A 70 28.11 -11.06 17.61
CA LEU A 70 29.31 -10.64 16.90
C LEU A 70 30.57 -11.13 17.61
N VAL A 71 30.72 -10.88 18.90
CA VAL A 71 31.88 -11.33 19.70
C VAL A 71 32.03 -12.86 19.63
N LYS A 72 30.92 -13.61 19.72
CA LYS A 72 30.93 -15.07 19.59
C LYS A 72 31.39 -15.53 18.21
N ALA A 73 30.98 -14.85 17.15
CA ALA A 73 31.43 -15.17 15.78
C ALA A 73 32.91 -14.81 15.58
N LEU A 74 33.33 -13.64 16.06
CA LEU A 74 34.69 -13.13 15.93
C LEU A 74 35.73 -13.98 16.66
N LYS A 75 35.38 -14.59 17.80
CA LYS A 75 36.24 -15.53 18.54
C LYS A 75 36.66 -16.78 17.76
N GLN A 76 36.02 -17.06 16.63
CA GLN A 76 36.25 -18.29 15.85
C GLN A 76 37.14 -18.06 14.63
N VAL A 77 37.50 -16.81 14.33
CA VAL A 77 38.14 -16.44 13.06
C VAL A 77 39.38 -15.57 13.25
N ASP A 78 40.21 -15.55 12.21
CA ASP A 78 41.43 -14.75 12.17
C ASP A 78 41.20 -13.40 11.46
N VAL A 79 40.31 -13.39 10.46
CA VAL A 79 40.12 -12.27 9.54
C VAL A 79 38.63 -11.99 9.36
N VAL A 80 38.28 -10.72 9.30
CA VAL A 80 36.89 -10.26 9.12
C VAL A 80 36.79 -9.45 7.85
N ILE A 81 35.81 -9.78 7.00
CA ILE A 81 35.46 -9.02 5.81
C ILE A 81 34.01 -8.56 5.93
N SER A 82 33.80 -7.25 6.00
CA SER A 82 32.48 -6.65 5.99
C SER A 82 32.10 -6.28 4.55
N ALA A 83 30.96 -6.79 4.09
CA ALA A 83 30.33 -6.48 2.81
C ALA A 83 28.87 -6.02 3.03
N ILE A 84 28.60 -5.34 4.15
CA ILE A 84 27.27 -4.84 4.50
C ILE A 84 26.84 -3.68 3.58
N GLY A 85 25.53 -3.53 3.40
CA GLY A 85 24.95 -2.57 2.46
C GLY A 85 25.04 -1.11 2.91
N SER A 86 24.77 -0.20 1.97
CA SER A 86 24.92 1.25 2.13
C SER A 86 24.19 1.85 3.33
N LEU A 87 23.00 1.32 3.66
CA LEU A 87 22.19 1.78 4.79
C LEU A 87 22.78 1.43 6.16
N GLN A 88 23.78 0.53 6.20
CA GLN A 88 24.35 -0.01 7.43
C GLN A 88 25.84 0.32 7.59
N ILE A 89 26.43 1.18 6.74
CA ILE A 89 27.88 1.46 6.80
C ILE A 89 28.32 1.99 8.17
N LEU A 90 27.48 2.79 8.84
CA LEU A 90 27.74 3.27 10.21
C LEU A 90 27.71 2.14 11.25
N ASP A 91 26.98 1.05 11.01
CA ASP A 91 26.95 -0.11 11.91
C ASP A 91 28.30 -0.84 11.96
N GLN A 92 29.25 -0.56 11.05
CA GLN A 92 30.60 -1.10 11.13
C GLN A 92 31.36 -0.64 12.38
N THR A 93 30.94 0.46 13.02
CA THR A 93 31.44 0.86 14.34
C THR A 93 31.22 -0.22 15.40
N LYS A 94 30.13 -1.00 15.29
CA LYS A 94 29.84 -2.14 16.18
C LYS A 94 30.79 -3.31 15.91
N ILE A 95 31.12 -3.55 14.64
CA ILE A 95 32.11 -4.55 14.24
C ILE A 95 33.49 -4.16 14.79
N ILE A 96 33.89 -2.89 14.65
CA ILE A 96 35.14 -2.34 15.21
C ILE A 96 35.21 -2.55 16.73
N ALA A 97 34.13 -2.21 17.45
CA ALA A 97 34.06 -2.42 18.89
C ALA A 97 34.23 -3.89 19.28
N ALA A 98 33.54 -4.79 18.59
CA ALA A 98 33.63 -6.23 18.84
C ALA A 98 35.00 -6.82 18.46
N ILE A 99 35.63 -6.34 17.38
CA ILE A 99 37.00 -6.72 17.00
C ILE A 99 38.01 -6.30 18.09
N LYS A 100 37.89 -5.06 18.58
CA LYS A 100 38.73 -4.55 19.66
C LYS A 100 38.59 -5.37 20.93
N GLU A 101 37.37 -5.80 21.26
CA GLU A 101 37.10 -6.65 22.43
C GLU A 101 37.75 -8.03 22.32
N VAL A 102 37.66 -8.70 21.18
CA VAL A 102 38.24 -10.05 21.04
C VAL A 102 39.76 -10.03 20.91
N GLY A 103 40.34 -8.93 20.44
CA GLY A 103 41.78 -8.63 20.51
C GLY A 103 42.72 -9.47 19.60
N HIS A 104 42.26 -10.53 18.94
CA HIS A 104 43.10 -11.44 18.16
C HIS A 104 42.86 -11.42 16.64
N ILE A 105 41.97 -10.55 16.15
CA ILE A 105 41.72 -10.43 14.71
C ILE A 105 42.96 -9.86 14.01
N LYS A 106 43.52 -10.62 13.07
CA LYS A 106 44.75 -10.33 12.33
C LYS A 106 44.56 -9.32 11.21
N ARG A 107 43.33 -9.19 10.70
CA ARG A 107 42.99 -8.32 9.57
C ARG A 107 41.49 -8.01 9.50
N PHE A 108 41.14 -6.75 9.30
CA PHE A 108 39.79 -6.29 9.01
C PHE A 108 39.71 -5.61 7.63
N PHE A 109 38.78 -6.07 6.81
CA PHE A 109 38.39 -5.44 5.55
C PHE A 109 37.00 -4.81 5.74
N PRO A 110 36.88 -3.48 5.87
CA PRO A 110 35.59 -2.82 5.94
C PRO A 110 34.86 -2.82 4.58
N SER A 111 33.55 -2.55 4.61
CA SER A 111 32.69 -2.44 3.43
C SER A 111 33.03 -1.19 2.61
N GLU A 112 34.05 -1.32 1.75
CA GLU A 112 34.63 -0.26 0.93
C GLU A 112 34.20 -0.40 -0.55
N PHE A 113 34.59 -1.51 -1.20
CA PHE A 113 34.24 -2.01 -2.54
C PHE A 113 33.63 -0.99 -3.53
N GLY A 114 34.33 0.12 -3.77
CA GLY A 114 33.89 1.21 -4.64
C GLY A 114 35.03 2.20 -4.92
N ASN A 115 34.73 3.50 -4.97
CA ASN A 115 35.76 4.54 -5.06
C ASN A 115 36.59 4.62 -3.77
N ASP A 116 37.83 5.09 -3.88
CA ASP A 116 38.67 5.37 -2.72
C ASP A 116 38.25 6.67 -2.04
N VAL A 117 37.60 6.56 -0.88
CA VAL A 117 36.95 7.69 -0.20
C VAL A 117 37.90 8.75 0.37
N ASP A 118 39.21 8.47 0.44
CA ASP A 118 40.23 9.46 0.79
C ASP A 118 40.75 10.24 -0.45
N HIS A 119 40.39 9.82 -1.67
CA HIS A 119 40.80 10.44 -2.95
C HIS A 119 39.57 10.72 -3.83
N VAL A 120 38.63 11.53 -3.33
CA VAL A 120 37.42 11.93 -4.07
C VAL A 120 37.17 13.43 -4.05
N ASN A 121 36.72 13.96 -5.19
CA ASN A 121 36.21 15.31 -5.39
C ASN A 121 34.69 15.27 -5.57
N ALA A 122 34.02 14.49 -4.72
CA ALA A 122 32.58 14.22 -4.84
C ALA A 122 31.71 15.40 -4.38
N VAL A 123 30.52 15.48 -4.96
CA VAL A 123 29.44 16.39 -4.55
C VAL A 123 28.33 15.63 -3.83
N GLU A 124 27.43 16.34 -3.16
CA GLU A 124 26.28 15.70 -2.51
C GLU A 124 25.36 15.00 -3.53
N PRO A 125 24.75 13.85 -3.18
CA PRO A 125 24.83 13.15 -1.89
C PRO A 125 26.03 12.17 -1.77
N ALA A 126 26.84 11.99 -2.83
CA ALA A 126 27.98 11.05 -2.80
C ALA A 126 29.07 11.48 -1.81
N LYS A 127 29.27 12.80 -1.65
CA LYS A 127 30.19 13.38 -0.67
C LYS A 127 29.90 12.88 0.75
N THR A 128 28.65 13.01 1.21
CA THR A 128 28.24 12.48 2.53
C THR A 128 28.43 10.96 2.62
N ALA A 129 28.05 10.21 1.58
CA ALA A 129 28.21 8.76 1.56
C ALA A 129 29.69 8.31 1.67
N PHE A 130 30.60 9.02 1.01
CA PHE A 130 32.04 8.77 1.10
C PHE A 130 32.62 9.21 2.44
N ALA A 131 32.18 10.35 2.99
CA ALA A 131 32.60 10.82 4.30
C ALA A 131 32.32 9.80 5.42
N VAL A 132 31.17 9.11 5.37
CA VAL A 132 30.83 8.04 6.32
C VAL A 132 31.83 6.88 6.25
N LYS A 133 32.26 6.47 5.04
CA LYS A 133 33.28 5.41 4.91
C LYS A 133 34.65 5.88 5.38
N ALA A 134 35.03 7.13 5.07
CA ALA A 134 36.28 7.72 5.57
C ALA A 134 36.28 7.76 7.11
N GLN A 135 35.15 8.08 7.75
CA GLN A 135 34.99 8.01 9.20
C GLN A 135 35.22 6.58 9.74
N ILE A 136 34.73 5.55 9.04
CA ILE A 136 35.00 4.15 9.40
C ILE A 136 36.51 3.84 9.32
N ARG A 137 37.22 4.29 8.27
CA ARG A 137 38.69 4.12 8.17
C ARG A 137 39.41 4.74 9.36
N ARG A 138 39.10 6.00 9.69
CA ARG A 138 39.68 6.68 10.84
C ARG A 138 39.37 5.97 12.17
N ALA A 139 38.16 5.41 12.31
CA ALA A 139 37.80 4.63 13.50
C ALA A 139 38.57 3.31 13.63
N ILE A 140 38.84 2.62 12.52
CA ILE A 140 39.67 1.41 12.48
C ILE A 140 41.11 1.73 12.89
N GLU A 141 41.68 2.77 12.28
CA GLU A 141 43.05 3.25 12.57
C GLU A 141 43.18 3.68 14.04
N ALA A 142 42.24 4.47 14.55
CA ALA A 142 42.23 4.91 15.94
C ALA A 142 42.06 3.74 16.94
N ALA A 143 41.40 2.66 16.53
CA ALA A 143 41.27 1.45 17.33
C ALA A 143 42.53 0.56 17.29
N GLY A 144 43.51 0.87 16.43
CA GLY A 144 44.71 0.06 16.24
C GLY A 144 44.43 -1.30 15.59
N ILE A 145 43.30 -1.45 14.91
CA ILE A 145 42.90 -2.71 14.28
C ILE A 145 43.68 -2.89 12.97
N PRO A 146 44.36 -4.03 12.75
CA PRO A 146 45.03 -4.27 11.48
C PRO A 146 44.05 -4.32 10.32
N TYR A 147 44.32 -3.60 9.23
CA TYR A 147 43.32 -3.43 8.15
C TYR A 147 43.87 -3.62 6.74
N THR A 148 42.95 -3.76 5.78
CA THR A 148 43.19 -3.50 4.36
C THR A 148 41.94 -2.87 3.75
N TYR A 149 42.08 -1.73 3.09
CA TYR A 149 40.97 -1.08 2.39
C TYR A 149 40.97 -1.46 0.91
N VAL A 150 39.82 -1.80 0.33
CA VAL A 150 39.74 -2.31 -1.05
C VAL A 150 38.81 -1.44 -1.91
N PRO A 151 39.32 -0.33 -2.47
CA PRO A 151 38.62 0.41 -3.51
C PRO A 151 38.66 -0.38 -4.83
N SER A 152 37.54 -1.04 -5.13
CA SER A 152 37.37 -1.89 -6.31
C SER A 152 36.82 -1.17 -7.55
N ASN A 153 36.53 0.13 -7.43
CA ASN A 153 35.95 0.97 -8.49
C ASN A 153 34.58 0.44 -8.94
N PHE A 154 34.27 0.47 -10.25
CA PHE A 154 32.96 0.10 -10.77
C PHE A 154 32.78 -1.39 -10.98
N PHE A 155 31.64 -1.90 -10.50
CA PHE A 155 31.17 -3.26 -10.75
C PHE A 155 30.77 -3.43 -12.22
N ALA A 156 31.48 -4.29 -12.94
CA ALA A 156 31.25 -4.51 -14.36
C ALA A 156 29.84 -5.03 -14.64
N GLY A 157 29.31 -5.94 -13.82
CA GLY A 157 27.97 -6.49 -13.94
C GLY A 157 26.84 -5.52 -13.57
N TYR A 158 27.17 -4.37 -12.97
CA TYR A 158 26.22 -3.29 -12.71
C TYR A 158 26.29 -2.19 -13.77
N PHE A 159 27.49 -1.67 -14.04
CA PHE A 159 27.65 -0.49 -14.92
C PHE A 159 27.71 -0.86 -16.41
N LEU A 160 28.35 -1.96 -16.82
CA LEU A 160 28.52 -2.25 -18.24
C LEU A 160 27.24 -2.69 -18.98
N PRO A 161 26.27 -3.42 -18.38
CA PRO A 161 25.04 -3.81 -19.07
C PRO A 161 24.19 -2.65 -19.56
N THR A 162 24.40 -1.44 -19.05
CA THR A 162 23.71 -0.22 -19.49
C THR A 162 24.67 0.80 -20.09
N LEU A 163 25.95 0.45 -20.28
CA LEU A 163 27.03 1.37 -20.64
C LEU A 163 27.12 2.56 -19.67
N ALA A 164 26.90 2.31 -18.38
CA ALA A 164 26.85 3.30 -17.30
C ALA A 164 25.84 4.43 -17.56
N GLN A 165 24.69 4.08 -18.17
CA GLN A 165 23.55 4.96 -18.36
C GLN A 165 22.44 4.57 -17.39
N PRO A 166 22.22 5.34 -16.30
CA PRO A 166 21.17 5.04 -15.34
C PRO A 166 19.78 5.00 -16.01
N GLY A 167 18.95 4.02 -15.64
CA GLY A 167 17.58 3.87 -16.15
C GLY A 167 17.43 3.02 -17.41
N LEU A 168 18.52 2.57 -18.04
CA LEU A 168 18.46 1.61 -19.14
C LEU A 168 18.42 0.16 -18.64
N SER A 169 17.90 -0.76 -19.47
CA SER A 169 17.92 -2.21 -19.23
C SER A 169 18.89 -2.96 -20.15
N ALA A 170 19.52 -2.26 -21.10
CA ALA A 170 20.50 -2.78 -22.04
C ALA A 170 21.38 -1.61 -22.54
N PRO A 171 22.55 -1.87 -23.17
CA PRO A 171 23.39 -0.80 -23.68
C PRO A 171 22.68 -0.10 -24.86
N PRO A 172 22.79 1.24 -24.96
CA PRO A 172 22.08 2.00 -25.99
C PRO A 172 22.56 1.65 -27.41
N ARG A 173 21.65 1.74 -28.39
CA ARG A 173 21.95 1.44 -29.82
C ARG A 173 21.75 2.61 -30.77
N ASP A 174 21.26 3.74 -30.26
CA ASP A 174 20.97 4.94 -31.06
C ASP A 174 21.74 6.17 -30.55
N LYS A 175 21.57 6.53 -29.28
CA LYS A 175 22.22 7.68 -28.64
C LYS A 175 22.78 7.35 -27.27
N VAL A 176 23.81 8.08 -26.84
CA VAL A 176 24.46 7.93 -25.54
C VAL A 176 24.76 9.28 -24.91
N ILE A 177 24.53 9.40 -23.60
CA ILE A 177 24.84 10.59 -22.80
C ILE A 177 26.21 10.42 -22.16
N ILE A 178 27.07 11.41 -22.35
CA ILE A 178 28.44 11.45 -21.87
C ILE A 178 28.57 12.64 -20.92
N HIS A 179 28.82 12.39 -19.64
CA HIS A 179 29.03 13.45 -18.65
C HIS A 179 30.44 14.04 -18.80
N GLY A 180 30.53 15.38 -18.76
CA GLY A 180 31.75 16.11 -19.07
C GLY A 180 32.14 15.97 -20.54
N ASP A 181 33.45 15.92 -20.78
CA ASP A 181 34.04 15.69 -22.11
C ASP A 181 34.21 14.18 -22.43
N GLY A 182 33.92 13.30 -21.47
CA GLY A 182 34.04 11.85 -21.59
C GLY A 182 35.47 11.30 -21.61
N ASN A 183 36.48 12.12 -21.32
CA ASN A 183 37.90 11.75 -21.35
C ASN A 183 38.47 11.20 -20.03
N PRO A 184 38.01 11.63 -18.83
CA PRO A 184 38.43 11.01 -17.58
C PRO A 184 38.19 9.50 -17.59
N LYS A 185 39.17 8.76 -17.06
CA LYS A 185 39.14 7.30 -17.09
C LYS A 185 38.55 6.74 -15.81
N ALA A 186 37.69 5.74 -15.97
CA ALA A 186 37.12 4.92 -14.91
C ALA A 186 37.57 3.46 -15.07
N VAL A 187 37.43 2.69 -14.00
CA VAL A 187 37.87 1.29 -13.92
C VAL A 187 36.68 0.38 -13.67
N PHE A 188 36.53 -0.64 -14.51
CA PHE A 188 35.41 -1.59 -14.44
C PHE A 188 35.91 -3.01 -14.18
N ASN A 189 35.58 -3.54 -13.02
CA ASN A 189 36.06 -4.86 -12.58
C ASN A 189 34.90 -5.83 -12.43
N GLU A 190 35.10 -7.06 -12.90
CA GLU A 190 34.14 -8.15 -12.72
C GLU A 190 34.14 -8.60 -11.26
N GLU A 191 32.96 -8.89 -10.72
CA GLU A 191 32.76 -9.06 -9.29
C GLU A 191 33.49 -10.30 -8.72
N HIS A 192 33.70 -11.36 -9.50
CA HIS A 192 34.51 -12.51 -9.11
C HIS A 192 36.01 -12.15 -9.05
N ASP A 193 36.49 -11.26 -9.93
CA ASP A 193 37.88 -10.78 -9.88
C ASP A 193 38.10 -9.92 -8.62
N ILE A 194 37.13 -9.06 -8.28
CA ILE A 194 37.15 -8.28 -7.03
C ILE A 194 37.23 -9.21 -5.81
N GLY A 195 36.41 -10.26 -5.78
CA GLY A 195 36.47 -11.29 -4.75
C GLY A 195 37.85 -11.96 -4.68
N THR A 196 38.41 -12.34 -5.83
CA THR A 196 39.71 -13.02 -5.92
C THR A 196 40.86 -12.16 -5.39
N TYR A 197 40.95 -10.90 -5.83
CA TYR A 197 41.99 -9.99 -5.34
C TYR A 197 41.83 -9.65 -3.87
N THR A 198 40.60 -9.50 -3.38
CA THR A 198 40.32 -9.28 -1.96
C THR A 198 40.87 -10.44 -1.12
N ILE A 199 40.62 -11.69 -1.53
CA ILE A 199 41.07 -12.88 -0.82
C ILE A 199 42.59 -13.09 -0.92
N LYS A 200 43.21 -12.76 -2.07
CA LYS A 200 44.68 -12.78 -2.22
C LYS A 200 45.40 -11.89 -1.20
N ALA A 201 44.78 -10.78 -0.81
CA ALA A 201 45.33 -9.84 0.15
C ALA A 201 45.09 -10.17 1.63
N VAL A 202 44.33 -11.23 1.94
CA VAL A 202 43.98 -11.58 3.32
C VAL A 202 45.21 -11.86 4.17
N ASP A 203 46.09 -12.73 3.67
CA ASP A 203 47.28 -13.20 4.37
C ASP A 203 48.58 -12.55 3.86
N ASP A 204 48.50 -11.63 2.90
CA ASP A 204 49.68 -10.95 2.36
C ASP A 204 50.18 -9.87 3.33
N PRO A 205 51.41 -9.97 3.85
CA PRO A 205 51.95 -8.95 4.74
C PRO A 205 52.15 -7.59 4.04
N ARG A 206 52.25 -7.56 2.71
CA ARG A 206 52.41 -6.31 1.94
C ARG A 206 51.16 -5.44 2.02
N THR A 207 49.99 -6.02 2.17
CA THR A 207 48.70 -5.29 2.24
C THR A 207 48.28 -4.94 3.67
N LEU A 208 49.09 -5.27 4.68
CA LEU A 208 48.87 -4.91 6.08
C LEU A 208 48.87 -3.40 6.28
N ASN A 209 47.74 -2.87 6.74
CA ASN A 209 47.50 -1.44 6.97
C ASN A 209 47.71 -0.61 5.70
N LYS A 210 47.28 -1.16 4.56
CA LYS A 210 47.38 -0.54 3.23
C LYS A 210 46.03 -0.46 2.53
N VAL A 211 46.00 0.35 1.49
CA VAL A 211 44.95 0.33 0.48
C VAL A 211 45.35 -0.60 -0.67
N LEU A 212 44.47 -1.53 -1.05
CA LEU A 212 44.64 -2.37 -2.23
C LEU A 212 43.69 -1.88 -3.33
N TYR A 213 44.25 -1.16 -4.29
CA TYR A 213 43.52 -0.66 -5.44
C TYR A 213 43.35 -1.76 -6.48
N ILE A 214 42.13 -1.98 -6.97
CA ILE A 214 41.90 -2.89 -8.09
C ILE A 214 41.74 -2.04 -9.35
N LYS A 215 42.86 -1.77 -10.03
CA LYS A 215 42.95 -0.95 -11.26
C LYS A 215 43.70 -1.69 -12.38
N PRO A 216 43.27 -2.90 -12.78
CA PRO A 216 43.98 -3.65 -13.80
C PRO A 216 44.02 -2.87 -15.12
N PRO A 217 45.19 -2.70 -15.78
CA PRO A 217 45.37 -1.77 -16.90
C PRO A 217 44.39 -1.97 -18.08
N LYS A 218 43.97 -3.22 -18.34
CA LYS A 218 43.02 -3.53 -19.44
C LYS A 218 41.55 -3.24 -19.13
N ASN A 219 41.25 -2.74 -17.93
CA ASN A 219 39.90 -2.38 -17.48
C ASN A 219 39.73 -0.87 -17.25
N ILE A 220 40.76 -0.08 -17.56
CA ILE A 220 40.75 1.37 -17.43
C ILE A 220 40.32 1.98 -18.77
N TYR A 221 39.16 2.64 -18.78
CA TYR A 221 38.60 3.25 -19.97
C TYR A 221 37.99 4.62 -19.68
N SER A 222 38.15 5.55 -20.60
CA SER A 222 37.30 6.73 -20.66
C SER A 222 35.91 6.38 -21.19
N PHE A 223 34.93 7.24 -20.93
CA PHE A 223 33.58 7.01 -21.45
C PHE A 223 33.56 7.01 -22.99
N ASN A 224 34.37 7.87 -23.61
CA ASN A 224 34.58 7.90 -25.06
C ASN A 224 35.16 6.58 -25.61
N GLU A 225 36.13 5.99 -24.91
CA GLU A 225 36.71 4.70 -25.28
C GLU A 225 35.67 3.57 -25.18
N LEU A 226 34.84 3.54 -24.12
CA LEU A 226 33.77 2.57 -23.94
C LEU A 226 32.71 2.66 -25.05
N VAL A 227 32.25 3.86 -25.37
CA VAL A 227 31.28 4.10 -26.46
C VAL A 227 31.87 3.63 -27.79
N SER A 228 33.12 3.98 -28.09
CA SER A 228 33.79 3.56 -29.33
C SER A 228 33.93 2.03 -29.44
N LEU A 229 34.23 1.36 -28.32
CA LEU A 229 34.28 -0.10 -28.27
C LEU A 229 32.90 -0.72 -28.52
N TRP A 230 31.84 -0.11 -27.99
CA TRP A 230 30.48 -0.57 -28.20
C TRP A 230 30.01 -0.33 -29.64
N GLU A 231 30.24 0.85 -30.22
CA GLU A 231 29.96 1.18 -31.63
C GLU A 231 30.62 0.19 -32.59
N LYS A 232 31.91 -0.09 -32.39
CA LYS A 232 32.65 -1.11 -33.15
C LYS A 232 32.01 -2.49 -33.05
N LYS A 233 31.43 -2.80 -31.88
CA LYS A 233 30.82 -4.10 -31.61
C LYS A 233 29.44 -4.26 -32.24
N ILE A 234 28.65 -3.19 -32.30
CA ILE A 234 27.31 -3.20 -32.91
C ILE A 234 27.33 -2.82 -34.41
N GLY A 235 28.48 -2.37 -34.93
CA GLY A 235 28.63 -1.95 -36.32
C GLY A 235 27.88 -0.66 -36.66
N LYS A 236 27.61 0.18 -35.65
CA LYS A 236 26.82 1.41 -35.78
C LYS A 236 27.40 2.50 -34.87
N THR A 237 27.56 3.71 -35.41
CA THR A 237 27.91 4.91 -34.66
C THR A 237 26.71 5.43 -33.87
N LEU A 238 26.91 5.79 -32.62
CA LEU A 238 25.88 6.37 -31.76
C LEU A 238 25.91 7.89 -31.84
N GLU A 239 24.76 8.53 -31.67
CA GLU A 239 24.70 9.96 -31.37
C GLU A 239 25.26 10.19 -29.96
N ARG A 240 26.36 10.94 -29.86
CA ARG A 240 27.02 11.24 -28.58
C ARG A 240 26.58 12.61 -28.07
N ILE A 241 25.92 12.64 -26.92
CA ILE A 241 25.42 13.86 -26.28
C ILE A 241 26.32 14.16 -25.08
N TYR A 242 27.13 15.21 -25.17
CA TYR A 242 28.00 15.64 -24.07
C TYR A 242 27.24 16.60 -23.15
N VAL A 243 27.29 16.34 -21.84
CA VAL A 243 26.64 17.14 -20.81
C VAL A 243 27.73 17.81 -19.96
N PRO A 244 27.88 19.14 -20.01
CA PRO A 244 28.95 19.81 -19.27
C PRO A 244 28.76 19.69 -17.75
N GLU A 245 29.85 19.84 -16.99
CA GLU A 245 29.85 19.56 -15.55
C GLU A 245 28.75 20.32 -14.79
N ASN A 246 28.52 21.60 -15.09
CA ASN A 246 27.47 22.40 -14.44
C ASN A 246 26.07 21.78 -14.63
N GLU A 247 25.79 21.23 -15.81
CA GLU A 247 24.52 20.54 -16.10
C GLU A 247 24.46 19.18 -15.41
N VAL A 248 25.59 18.48 -15.29
CA VAL A 248 25.66 17.24 -14.48
C VAL A 248 25.40 17.54 -13.00
N LEU A 249 25.94 18.63 -12.46
CA LEU A 249 25.68 19.07 -11.08
C LEU A 249 24.21 19.44 -10.87
N LYS A 250 23.60 20.11 -11.85
CA LYS A 250 22.17 20.39 -11.85
C LYS A 250 21.35 19.10 -11.89
N GLN A 251 21.70 18.15 -12.77
CA GLN A 251 21.07 16.82 -12.84
C GLN A 251 21.18 16.08 -11.50
N ILE A 252 22.30 16.18 -10.80
CA ILE A 252 22.47 15.59 -9.47
C ILE A 252 21.50 16.21 -8.46
N GLN A 253 21.35 17.54 -8.46
CA GLN A 253 20.45 18.24 -7.55
C GLN A 253 18.97 17.94 -7.84
N GLU A 254 18.61 17.80 -9.12
CA GLU A 254 17.22 17.65 -9.56
C GLU A 254 16.76 16.19 -9.65
N SER A 255 17.70 15.23 -9.65
CA SER A 255 17.36 13.80 -9.72
C SER A 255 16.85 13.26 -8.38
N PRO A 256 15.83 12.37 -8.39
CA PRO A 256 15.39 11.70 -7.17
C PRO A 256 16.40 10.63 -6.73
N ILE A 257 16.33 10.23 -5.45
CA ILE A 257 17.04 9.04 -4.97
C ILE A 257 16.43 7.79 -5.63
N PRO A 258 17.24 6.83 -6.13
CA PRO A 258 18.70 6.74 -6.00
C PRO A 258 19.51 7.35 -7.16
N PHE A 259 18.88 7.97 -8.17
CA PHE A 259 19.56 8.47 -9.37
C PHE A 259 20.54 9.61 -9.07
N ASN A 260 20.20 10.56 -8.19
CA ASN A 260 21.15 11.59 -7.76
C ASN A 260 22.44 11.03 -7.15
N VAL A 261 22.34 9.96 -6.35
CA VAL A 261 23.50 9.25 -5.80
C VAL A 261 24.34 8.64 -6.92
N ILE A 262 23.70 7.98 -7.88
CA ILE A 262 24.38 7.35 -9.03
C ILE A 262 25.07 8.42 -9.89
N PHE A 263 24.40 9.55 -10.16
CA PHE A 263 24.97 10.65 -10.91
C PHE A 263 26.11 11.33 -10.17
N ALA A 264 26.01 11.52 -8.84
CA ALA A 264 27.09 12.10 -8.04
C ALA A 264 28.32 11.18 -7.99
N ILE A 265 28.14 9.86 -7.89
CA ILE A 265 29.24 8.89 -7.99
C ILE A 265 29.82 8.88 -9.41
N SER A 266 28.97 8.94 -10.44
CA SER A 266 29.39 8.98 -11.84
C SER A 266 30.12 10.29 -12.17
N HIS A 267 29.75 11.41 -11.57
CA HIS A 267 30.45 12.69 -11.67
C HIS A 267 31.85 12.59 -11.06
N SER A 268 31.97 12.06 -9.85
CA SER A 268 33.29 11.79 -9.23
C SER A 268 34.19 10.93 -10.14
N ALA A 269 33.65 9.87 -10.76
CA ALA A 269 34.45 8.99 -11.61
C ALA A 269 34.72 9.53 -13.03
N PHE A 270 33.69 9.98 -13.76
CA PHE A 270 33.76 10.32 -15.18
C PHE A 270 33.97 11.81 -15.47
N VAL A 271 33.75 12.69 -14.49
CA VAL A 271 33.98 14.14 -14.64
C VAL A 271 35.23 14.56 -13.87
N LYS A 272 35.34 14.17 -12.59
CA LYS A 272 36.54 14.47 -11.78
C LYS A 272 37.69 13.50 -12.00
N GLY A 273 37.41 12.31 -12.53
CA GLY A 273 38.44 11.31 -12.80
C GLY A 273 38.98 10.65 -11.53
N ASP A 274 38.24 10.66 -10.43
CA ASP A 274 38.73 10.27 -9.08
C ASP A 274 39.22 8.81 -8.99
N GLN A 275 38.91 7.97 -9.99
CA GLN A 275 39.44 6.61 -10.03
C GLN A 275 40.86 6.53 -10.64
N THR A 276 41.34 7.57 -11.33
CA THR A 276 42.61 7.55 -12.08
C THR A 276 43.43 8.85 -11.99
N ASN A 277 42.93 9.90 -11.34
CA ASN A 277 43.57 11.22 -11.26
C ASN A 277 44.67 11.35 -10.17
N PHE A 278 45.10 10.24 -9.57
CA PHE A 278 46.14 10.22 -8.54
C PHE A 278 47.11 9.04 -8.74
N VAL A 279 48.33 9.21 -8.23
CA VAL A 279 49.38 8.18 -8.22
C VAL A 279 49.28 7.39 -6.92
N ILE A 280 49.37 6.07 -6.99
CA ILE A 280 49.41 5.22 -5.80
C ILE A 280 50.82 5.26 -5.23
N GLU A 281 50.99 5.90 -4.07
CA GLU A 281 52.25 5.85 -3.35
C GLU A 281 52.43 4.49 -2.65
N PRO A 282 53.62 3.83 -2.75
CA PRO A 282 53.87 2.56 -2.07
C PRO A 282 53.74 2.62 -0.54
N SER A 283 53.87 3.81 0.04
CA SER A 283 53.62 4.11 1.46
C SER A 283 52.14 3.96 1.83
N VAL A 284 51.22 4.19 0.89
CA VAL A 284 49.76 4.17 1.08
C VAL A 284 49.16 2.83 0.65
N GLY A 285 49.58 2.28 -0.48
CA GLY A 285 48.92 1.13 -1.06
C GLY A 285 49.59 0.52 -2.28
N PHE A 286 48.92 -0.47 -2.87
CA PHE A 286 49.38 -1.21 -4.03
C PHE A 286 48.24 -1.41 -5.04
N GLU A 287 48.58 -1.51 -6.32
CA GLU A 287 47.66 -1.98 -7.36
C GLU A 287 47.66 -3.52 -7.38
N ALA A 288 46.47 -4.12 -7.39
CA ALA A 288 46.29 -5.55 -7.17
C ALA A 288 46.83 -6.42 -8.32
N SER A 289 46.71 -6.00 -9.58
CA SER A 289 47.20 -6.77 -10.73
C SER A 289 48.73 -6.71 -10.88
N GLU A 290 49.36 -5.64 -10.39
CA GLU A 290 50.83 -5.58 -10.25
C GLU A 290 51.31 -6.47 -9.09
N LEU A 291 50.58 -6.47 -7.97
CA LEU A 291 50.93 -7.24 -6.78
C LEU A 291 50.69 -8.75 -6.94
N TYR A 292 49.68 -9.12 -7.75
CA TYR A 292 49.26 -10.50 -8.04
C TYR A 292 49.12 -10.73 -9.55
N PRO A 293 50.23 -10.72 -10.32
CA PRO A 293 50.20 -10.85 -11.78
C PRO A 293 49.75 -12.23 -12.26
N ASP A 294 49.67 -13.23 -11.36
CA ASP A 294 49.15 -14.56 -11.64
C ASP A 294 47.62 -14.61 -11.76
N VAL A 295 46.91 -13.61 -11.24
CA VAL A 295 45.45 -13.53 -11.31
C VAL A 295 45.03 -13.10 -12.72
N LYS A 296 44.38 -14.03 -13.44
CA LYS A 296 43.82 -13.76 -14.76
C LYS A 296 42.46 -13.08 -14.63
N TYR A 297 42.46 -11.75 -14.64
CA TYR A 297 41.24 -10.96 -14.54
C TYR A 297 40.48 -10.87 -15.88
N THR A 298 39.16 -10.71 -15.77
CA THR A 298 38.23 -10.54 -16.88
C THR A 298 38.38 -9.13 -17.47
N THR A 299 38.58 -9.06 -18.79
CA THR A 299 38.67 -7.77 -19.50
C THR A 299 37.31 -7.27 -19.98
N TYR A 300 37.14 -5.95 -20.15
CA TYR A 300 35.94 -5.37 -20.76
C TYR A 300 35.54 -6.05 -22.09
N LYS A 301 36.52 -6.38 -22.95
CA LYS A 301 36.27 -7.07 -24.22
C LYS A 301 35.60 -8.43 -24.02
N LEU A 302 35.94 -9.14 -22.95
CA LEU A 302 35.33 -10.43 -22.59
C LEU A 302 33.94 -10.22 -21.97
N CYS A 303 33.77 -9.26 -21.04
CA CYS A 303 32.47 -8.91 -20.47
C CYS A 303 31.45 -8.52 -21.54
N SER A 304 31.84 -7.63 -22.45
CA SER A 304 30.94 -7.15 -23.49
C SER A 304 30.48 -8.24 -24.45
N ARG A 305 31.24 -9.34 -24.66
CA ARG A 305 30.79 -10.47 -25.53
C ARG A 305 29.51 -11.12 -24.99
N LYS A 306 29.33 -11.16 -23.66
CA LYS A 306 28.13 -11.70 -23.03
C LYS A 306 26.88 -10.85 -23.30
N LEU A 307 27.05 -9.55 -23.62
CA LEU A 307 25.96 -8.60 -23.86
C LEU A 307 25.26 -8.74 -25.24
N ILE A 308 25.82 -9.53 -26.18
CA ILE A 308 25.22 -9.74 -27.53
C ILE A 308 24.63 -11.15 -27.68
N SER A 309 24.91 -12.09 -26.78
CA SER A 309 24.31 -13.43 -26.84
C SER A 309 22.90 -13.42 -26.23
N PRO A 310 21.91 -14.14 -26.79
CA PRO A 310 20.54 -14.23 -26.25
C PRO A 310 20.43 -15.09 -24.97
N LEU A 311 21.50 -15.22 -24.17
CA LEU A 311 21.48 -15.97 -22.92
C LEU A 311 20.88 -15.12 -21.79
N LYS A 312 19.71 -15.59 -21.32
CA LYS A 312 18.95 -15.08 -20.16
C LYS A 312 19.85 -14.92 -18.93
N TYR A 313 20.16 -13.69 -18.56
CA TYR A 313 20.49 -13.36 -17.18
C TYR A 313 19.20 -13.24 -16.37
N HIS A 314 19.13 -13.96 -15.24
CA HIS A 314 18.09 -13.74 -14.23
C HIS A 314 18.45 -12.48 -13.43
N LEU A 315 17.91 -11.33 -13.84
CA LEU A 315 17.74 -10.19 -12.96
C LEU A 315 16.50 -10.43 -12.08
N PRO A 316 16.51 -10.08 -10.79
CA PRO A 316 15.29 -10.02 -9.99
C PRO A 316 14.31 -9.05 -10.65
N LYS A 317 13.05 -9.48 -10.79
CA LYS A 317 11.96 -8.66 -11.35
C LYS A 317 11.63 -7.49 -10.40
N SER A 318 12.33 -6.37 -10.54
CA SER A 318 11.86 -5.05 -10.14
C SER A 318 12.68 -4.01 -10.89
N PHE A 319 12.02 -3.00 -11.46
CA PHE A 319 12.53 -1.93 -12.33
C PHE A 319 12.57 -2.25 -13.82
N SER A 320 11.40 -2.05 -14.44
CA SER A 320 11.29 -1.54 -15.80
C SER A 320 10.64 -0.15 -15.71
N LEU A 321 11.26 0.91 -16.24
CA LEU A 321 10.63 1.86 -17.19
C LEU A 321 11.52 3.08 -17.55
N LYS A 322 11.65 3.28 -18.88
CA LYS A 322 11.70 4.49 -19.73
C LYS A 322 12.70 5.65 -19.48
N ILE A 323 13.37 6.02 -20.60
CA ILE A 323 14.38 7.05 -20.88
C ILE A 323 13.81 8.49 -20.74
N PRO A 324 14.54 9.52 -20.23
CA PRO A 324 14.08 10.91 -20.27
C PRO A 324 14.44 11.63 -21.59
N MET A 325 13.43 12.25 -22.18
CA MET A 325 13.54 13.42 -23.07
C MET A 325 13.49 14.70 -22.21
N ALA A 326 13.81 15.86 -22.82
CA ALA A 326 13.76 17.24 -22.30
C ALA A 326 13.11 17.46 -20.91
N GLU A 327 13.81 18.20 -20.02
CA GLU A 327 13.32 18.60 -18.70
C GLU A 327 11.86 19.07 -18.75
N LYS A 328 10.99 18.35 -18.05
CA LYS A 328 9.56 18.65 -18.01
C LYS A 328 9.26 19.67 -16.91
N THR A 329 8.31 20.54 -17.19
CA THR A 329 7.80 21.61 -16.31
C THR A 329 7.43 21.10 -14.92
N LYS A 330 7.90 21.79 -13.87
CA LYS A 330 7.61 21.51 -12.45
C LYS A 330 6.23 22.04 -12.09
N ILE A 331 5.34 21.20 -11.57
CA ILE A 331 3.92 21.53 -11.35
C ILE A 331 3.56 21.39 -9.86
N LEU A 332 3.07 22.46 -9.24
CA LEU A 332 2.45 22.43 -7.90
C LEU A 332 0.94 22.29 -8.01
N ILE A 333 0.35 21.29 -7.34
CA ILE A 333 -1.09 21.04 -7.29
C ILE A 333 -1.60 21.33 -5.87
N ILE A 334 -2.45 22.35 -5.73
CA ILE A 334 -3.08 22.76 -4.47
C ILE A 334 -4.51 22.21 -4.43
N GLY A 335 -4.85 21.45 -3.39
CA GLY A 335 -6.11 20.68 -3.35
C GLY A 335 -5.98 19.29 -3.99
N ALA A 336 -4.77 18.74 -4.01
CA ALA A 336 -4.41 17.46 -4.63
C ALA A 336 -5.29 16.27 -4.22
N THR A 337 -5.77 16.22 -2.98
CA THR A 337 -6.65 15.14 -2.49
C THR A 337 -8.14 15.34 -2.83
N GLY A 338 -8.48 16.40 -3.55
CA GLY A 338 -9.85 16.70 -4.01
C GLY A 338 -10.31 15.77 -5.14
N TYR A 339 -11.60 15.87 -5.51
CA TYR A 339 -12.22 14.95 -6.48
C TYR A 339 -11.47 14.90 -7.81
N ILE A 340 -11.25 16.04 -8.46
CA ILE A 340 -10.50 16.13 -9.72
C ILE A 340 -8.97 16.20 -9.49
N GLY A 341 -8.55 16.76 -8.35
CA GLY A 341 -7.14 16.96 -8.01
C GLY A 341 -6.32 15.67 -8.06
N LYS A 342 -6.88 14.55 -7.59
CA LYS A 342 -6.18 13.26 -7.62
C LYS A 342 -5.85 12.77 -9.03
N PHE A 343 -6.77 12.96 -9.97
CA PHE A 343 -6.58 12.56 -11.36
C PHE A 343 -5.55 13.47 -12.02
N ILE A 344 -5.51 14.76 -11.67
CA ILE A 344 -4.51 15.70 -12.17
C ILE A 344 -3.11 15.36 -11.64
N VAL A 345 -2.98 14.96 -10.37
CA VAL A 345 -1.70 14.45 -9.82
C VAL A 345 -1.24 13.21 -10.59
N GLU A 346 -2.11 12.24 -10.78
CA GLU A 346 -1.80 11.02 -11.53
C GLU A 346 -1.43 11.31 -12.99
N ALA A 347 -2.19 12.17 -13.69
CA ALA A 347 -1.91 12.53 -15.07
C ALA A 347 -0.60 13.32 -15.22
N SER A 348 -0.31 14.22 -14.28
CA SER A 348 0.94 14.98 -14.23
C SER A 348 2.14 14.06 -14.08
N ALA A 349 2.09 13.17 -13.08
CA ALA A 349 3.17 12.23 -12.78
C ALA A 349 3.34 11.18 -13.89
N LYS A 350 2.24 10.63 -14.43
CA LYS A 350 2.26 9.70 -15.58
C LYS A 350 2.80 10.35 -16.84
N SER A 351 2.54 11.65 -17.02
CA SER A 351 3.11 12.45 -18.10
C SER A 351 4.57 12.82 -17.82
N GLY A 352 5.16 12.42 -16.69
CA GLY A 352 6.58 12.59 -16.36
C GLY A 352 6.96 14.00 -15.93
N HIS A 353 5.99 14.85 -15.57
CA HIS A 353 6.29 16.14 -14.95
C HIS A 353 6.76 15.92 -13.51
N PRO A 354 7.74 16.69 -13.00
CA PRO A 354 7.96 16.79 -11.57
C PRO A 354 6.73 17.39 -10.88
N THR A 355 5.94 16.54 -10.23
CA THR A 355 4.65 16.91 -9.63
C THR A 355 4.81 17.09 -8.13
N PHE A 356 4.34 18.22 -7.61
CA PHE A 356 4.29 18.56 -6.19
C PHE A 356 2.82 18.66 -5.76
N ALA A 357 2.42 17.94 -4.72
CA ALA A 357 1.05 17.95 -4.19
C ALA A 357 1.04 18.64 -2.83
N LEU A 358 0.34 19.79 -2.71
CA LEU A 358 0.16 20.49 -1.45
C LEU A 358 -0.95 19.83 -0.63
N VAL A 359 -0.60 19.31 0.55
CA VAL A 359 -1.49 18.51 1.38
C VAL A 359 -1.47 19.00 2.82
N ARG A 360 -2.65 19.39 3.31
CA ARG A 360 -2.86 19.78 4.72
C ARG A 360 -2.72 18.58 5.66
N GLU A 361 -2.27 18.82 6.89
CA GLU A 361 -2.10 17.77 7.92
C GLU A 361 -3.40 16.98 8.16
N SER A 362 -4.56 17.65 8.17
CA SER A 362 -5.86 16.98 8.32
C SER A 362 -6.26 16.07 7.16
N ALA A 363 -5.60 16.17 5.99
CA ALA A 363 -5.75 15.20 4.91
C ALA A 363 -4.80 14.00 5.06
N VAL A 364 -3.72 14.14 5.83
CA VAL A 364 -2.83 13.04 6.22
C VAL A 364 -3.45 12.20 7.32
N SER A 365 -4.24 12.81 8.21
CA SER A 365 -4.96 12.11 9.27
C SER A 365 -6.30 11.50 8.84
N ASP A 366 -6.81 11.87 7.66
CA ASP A 366 -7.95 11.23 6.99
C ASP A 366 -7.47 9.97 6.24
N PRO A 367 -7.85 8.73 6.64
CA PRO A 367 -7.27 7.51 6.06
C PRO A 367 -7.53 7.31 4.56
N ALA A 368 -8.67 7.82 4.04
CA ALA A 368 -8.97 7.73 2.61
C ALA A 368 -8.06 8.64 1.80
N LYS A 369 -7.74 9.82 2.35
CA LYS A 369 -6.79 10.75 1.77
C LYS A 369 -5.34 10.33 2.02
N ALA A 370 -5.00 9.74 3.17
CA ALA A 370 -3.67 9.19 3.48
C ALA A 370 -3.25 8.10 2.50
N LYS A 371 -4.15 7.15 2.21
CA LYS A 371 -3.90 6.11 1.19
C LYS A 371 -3.73 6.71 -0.20
N LEU A 372 -4.49 7.76 -0.53
CA LEU A 372 -4.36 8.49 -1.78
C LEU A 372 -3.02 9.25 -1.87
N ILE A 373 -2.60 9.87 -0.77
CA ILE A 373 -1.32 10.57 -0.62
C ILE A 373 -0.15 9.60 -0.77
N ASP A 374 -0.25 8.38 -0.22
CA ASP A 374 0.75 7.33 -0.45
C ASP A 374 0.71 6.82 -1.90
N GLY A 375 -0.47 6.77 -2.51
CA GLY A 375 -0.64 6.53 -3.95
C GLY A 375 0.09 7.58 -4.80
N PHE A 376 0.05 8.86 -4.42
CA PHE A 376 0.78 9.93 -5.12
C PHE A 376 2.29 9.68 -5.10
N LYS A 377 2.85 9.27 -3.96
CA LYS A 377 4.27 8.92 -3.83
C LYS A 377 4.64 7.75 -4.73
N ASN A 378 3.78 6.73 -4.80
CA ASN A 378 3.98 5.55 -5.66
C ASN A 378 3.88 5.89 -7.16
N SER A 379 3.08 6.88 -7.52
CA SER A 379 2.95 7.40 -8.89
C SER A 379 4.10 8.34 -9.30
N GLY A 380 5.00 8.69 -8.38
CA GLY A 380 6.15 9.55 -8.63
C GLY A 380 5.95 11.04 -8.29
N ALA A 381 4.84 11.40 -7.63
CA ALA A 381 4.59 12.76 -7.16
C ALA A 381 5.17 13.01 -5.75
N THR A 382 5.70 14.22 -5.52
CA THR A 382 6.24 14.66 -4.23
C THR A 382 5.14 15.31 -3.40
N VAL A 383 4.94 14.86 -2.16
CA VAL A 383 3.89 15.38 -1.27
C VAL A 383 4.49 16.43 -0.32
N LEU A 384 3.86 17.60 -0.26
CA LEU A 384 4.25 18.73 0.59
C LEU A 384 3.29 18.83 1.79
N HIS A 385 3.82 18.75 3.02
CA HIS A 385 3.04 18.76 4.26
C HIS A 385 2.97 20.15 4.90
N VAL A 386 1.83 20.47 5.50
CA VAL A 386 1.68 21.61 6.43
C VAL A 386 2.14 21.16 7.82
N CYS A 387 3.18 21.77 8.39
CA CYS A 387 3.52 21.58 9.80
C CYS A 387 4.13 22.86 10.38
N ILE A 388 3.53 23.38 11.46
CA ILE A 388 4.17 24.32 12.38
C ILE A 388 4.84 23.46 13.46
N LEU A 389 6.12 23.74 13.76
CA LEU A 389 7.02 23.04 14.70
C LEU A 389 7.68 21.74 14.21
N LEU A 390 8.80 21.88 13.50
CA LEU A 390 10.13 21.38 13.93
C LEU A 390 11.13 21.72 12.81
N ALA A 391 11.87 22.80 13.02
CA ALA A 391 13.12 23.02 12.31
C ALA A 391 14.13 21.99 12.83
N VAL A 392 14.61 21.13 11.94
CA VAL A 392 16.01 20.69 11.70
C VAL A 392 15.94 19.42 10.84
N MET A 393 16.66 19.43 9.70
CA MET A 393 16.83 18.39 8.65
C MET A 393 15.78 18.40 7.50
N HIS A 394 16.01 19.22 6.46
CA HIS A 394 15.12 19.40 5.29
C HIS A 394 15.53 18.59 4.04
N THR A 395 14.55 17.90 3.43
CA THR A 395 14.15 18.07 2.01
C THR A 395 12.64 17.77 1.86
N HIS A 396 11.80 18.37 2.70
CA HIS A 396 10.37 18.43 2.49
C HIS A 396 10.01 19.90 2.28
N ILE A 397 9.53 20.24 1.08
CA ILE A 397 8.95 21.57 0.86
C ILE A 397 7.64 21.58 1.66
N GLN A 398 7.51 22.53 2.57
CA GLN A 398 6.31 22.72 3.38
C GLN A 398 5.58 23.94 2.86
N GLY A 399 4.25 23.83 2.72
CA GLY A 399 3.42 24.94 2.28
C GLY A 399 1.98 24.74 2.74
N ASP A 400 1.34 25.82 3.18
CA ASP A 400 -0.05 25.90 3.59
C ASP A 400 -0.72 27.05 2.83
N LEU A 401 -1.93 26.82 2.33
CA LEU A 401 -2.75 27.84 1.69
C LEU A 401 -3.02 29.04 2.63
N TYR A 402 -3.01 28.82 3.94
CA TYR A 402 -3.27 29.84 4.95
C TYR A 402 -2.00 30.43 5.59
N ASP A 403 -0.81 29.97 5.21
CA ASP A 403 0.48 30.57 5.60
C ASP A 403 1.19 31.09 4.35
N HIS A 404 1.12 32.41 4.16
CA HIS A 404 1.63 33.12 2.99
C HIS A 404 3.11 32.85 2.72
N GLU A 405 3.97 32.86 3.75
CA GLU A 405 5.41 32.63 3.54
C GLU A 405 5.70 31.21 3.06
N SER A 406 5.01 30.22 3.64
CA SER A 406 5.16 28.82 3.23
C SER A 406 4.62 28.59 1.82
N LEU A 407 3.53 29.28 1.45
CA LEU A 407 2.94 29.23 0.12
C LEU A 407 3.88 29.84 -0.93
N VAL A 408 4.47 31.01 -0.65
CA VAL A 408 5.50 31.64 -1.49
C VAL A 408 6.69 30.72 -1.67
N LYS A 409 7.19 30.09 -0.59
CA LYS A 409 8.30 29.13 -0.64
C LYS A 409 7.98 27.91 -1.52
N ALA A 410 6.76 27.39 -1.43
CA ALA A 410 6.32 26.26 -2.25
C ALA A 410 6.17 26.65 -3.73
N ILE A 411 5.60 27.81 -4.01
CA ILE A 411 5.36 28.33 -5.36
C ILE A 411 6.69 28.69 -6.06
N ASN A 412 7.66 29.27 -5.35
CA ASN A 412 8.97 29.65 -5.90
C ASN A 412 9.80 28.48 -6.46
N GLN A 413 9.42 27.24 -6.17
CA GLN A 413 10.14 26.03 -6.59
C GLN A 413 9.54 25.37 -7.83
N VAL A 414 8.44 25.90 -8.36
CA VAL A 414 7.71 25.33 -9.49
C VAL A 414 7.55 26.34 -10.63
N ASP A 415 7.28 25.82 -11.81
CA ASP A 415 7.02 26.62 -13.01
C ASP A 415 5.52 26.93 -13.16
N VAL A 416 4.67 26.00 -12.75
CA VAL A 416 3.22 26.04 -12.94
C VAL A 416 2.49 25.68 -11.65
N VAL A 417 1.42 26.40 -11.35
CA VAL A 417 0.53 26.12 -10.22
C VAL A 417 -0.85 25.72 -10.76
N ILE A 418 -1.39 24.61 -10.24
CA ILE A 418 -2.75 24.15 -10.51
C ILE A 418 -3.52 24.09 -9.19
N SER A 419 -4.60 24.83 -9.09
CA SER A 419 -5.51 24.84 -7.94
C SER A 419 -6.74 24.00 -8.25
N THR A 420 -7.06 23.06 -7.36
CA THR A 420 -8.25 22.18 -7.40
C THR A 420 -8.96 22.21 -6.05
N VAL A 421 -8.92 23.35 -5.35
CA VAL A 421 -9.54 23.56 -4.04
C VAL A 421 -11.07 23.46 -4.11
N SER A 422 -11.70 23.07 -3.00
CA SER A 422 -13.15 22.86 -2.94
C SER A 422 -13.94 24.16 -2.99
N THR A 423 -15.26 24.05 -3.19
CA THR A 423 -16.21 25.17 -3.20
C THR A 423 -16.09 26.08 -1.97
N THR A 424 -15.86 25.49 -0.79
CA THR A 424 -15.66 26.19 0.48
C THR A 424 -14.39 27.04 0.55
N GLN A 425 -13.42 26.81 -0.35
CA GLN A 425 -12.13 27.49 -0.38
C GLN A 425 -11.94 28.30 -1.68
N LEU A 426 -12.99 28.49 -2.49
CA LEU A 426 -12.86 29.15 -3.80
C LEU A 426 -12.31 30.57 -3.70
N LEU A 427 -12.79 31.34 -2.72
CA LEU A 427 -12.30 32.71 -2.48
C LEU A 427 -10.91 32.74 -1.84
N ASP A 428 -10.47 31.66 -1.18
CA ASP A 428 -9.12 31.59 -0.62
C ASP A 428 -8.03 31.55 -1.72
N GLN A 429 -8.41 31.34 -2.98
CA GLN A 429 -7.47 31.40 -4.11
C GLN A 429 -6.83 32.78 -4.30
N VAL A 430 -7.41 33.86 -3.73
CA VAL A 430 -6.75 35.18 -3.70
C VAL A 430 -5.40 35.14 -2.97
N LYS A 431 -5.20 34.19 -2.04
CA LYS A 431 -3.93 33.97 -1.36
C LYS A 431 -2.89 33.35 -2.30
N ILE A 432 -3.32 32.42 -3.16
CA ILE A 432 -2.47 31.84 -4.21
C ILE A 432 -2.06 32.93 -5.21
N ILE A 433 -2.99 33.79 -5.62
CA ILE A 433 -2.73 34.93 -6.50
C ILE A 433 -1.68 35.86 -5.89
N ALA A 434 -1.84 36.24 -4.62
CA ALA A 434 -0.88 37.08 -3.92
C ALA A 434 0.52 36.44 -3.85
N ALA A 435 0.61 35.15 -3.55
CA ALA A 435 1.87 34.43 -3.49
C ALA A 435 2.54 34.27 -4.87
N ILE A 436 1.76 34.01 -5.93
CA ILE A 436 2.26 33.95 -7.32
C ILE A 436 2.83 35.31 -7.74
N LYS A 437 2.12 36.41 -7.44
CA LYS A 437 2.56 37.76 -7.73
C LYS A 437 3.90 38.09 -7.06
N GLU A 438 4.05 37.70 -5.79
CA GLU A 438 5.29 37.91 -5.04
C GLU A 438 6.47 37.12 -5.63
N VAL A 439 6.24 35.86 -6.01
CA VAL A 439 7.25 34.99 -6.62
C VAL A 439 7.69 35.49 -8.00
N GLY A 440 6.75 36.01 -8.81
CA GLY A 440 7.02 36.74 -10.05
C GLY A 440 7.56 35.93 -11.24
N ASN A 441 7.87 34.64 -11.08
CA ASN A 441 8.45 33.78 -12.13
C ASN A 441 7.55 32.61 -12.57
N ILE A 442 6.30 32.54 -12.11
CA ILE A 442 5.36 31.48 -12.49
C ILE A 442 4.94 31.62 -13.95
N LYS A 443 5.16 30.56 -14.73
CA LYS A 443 4.85 30.48 -16.16
C LYS A 443 3.37 30.28 -16.44
N ARG A 444 2.64 29.66 -15.50
CA ARG A 444 1.20 29.43 -15.65
C ARG A 444 0.48 29.17 -14.33
N PHE A 445 -0.71 29.74 -14.20
CA PHE A 445 -1.68 29.41 -13.16
C PHE A 445 -2.97 28.82 -13.74
N PHE A 446 -3.38 27.68 -13.22
CA PHE A 446 -4.68 27.06 -13.48
C PHE A 446 -5.54 27.16 -12.21
N PRO A 447 -6.49 28.11 -12.11
CA PRO A 447 -7.36 28.18 -10.94
C PRO A 447 -8.39 27.03 -10.90
N SER A 448 -9.05 26.87 -9.75
CA SER A 448 -10.08 25.84 -9.53
C SER A 448 -11.37 26.17 -10.29
N GLU A 449 -11.36 25.82 -11.58
CA GLU A 449 -12.44 26.02 -12.55
C GLU A 449 -13.26 24.74 -12.74
N PHE A 450 -12.73 23.76 -13.47
CA PHE A 450 -13.20 22.36 -13.62
C PHE A 450 -14.74 22.18 -13.59
N GLY A 451 -15.44 22.93 -14.45
CA GLY A 451 -16.89 22.90 -14.61
C GLY A 451 -17.32 23.56 -15.91
N GLY A 452 -18.52 24.17 -15.94
CA GLY A 452 -18.96 25.02 -17.04
C GLY A 452 -18.28 26.38 -17.04
N ASP A 453 -18.42 27.13 -18.13
CA ASP A 453 -17.88 28.49 -18.22
C ASP A 453 -18.73 29.48 -17.41
N VAL A 454 -18.17 29.96 -16.31
CA VAL A 454 -18.86 30.83 -15.35
C VAL A 454 -19.15 32.24 -15.88
N ASP A 455 -18.42 32.69 -16.91
CA ASP A 455 -18.69 33.97 -17.58
C ASP A 455 -19.92 33.89 -18.50
N ARG A 456 -20.43 32.67 -18.75
CA ARG A 456 -21.57 32.38 -19.64
C ARG A 456 -22.71 31.63 -18.94
N GLY A 457 -22.59 31.39 -17.64
CA GLY A 457 -23.57 30.63 -16.87
C GLY A 457 -24.83 31.42 -16.52
N ASN A 458 -26.00 30.87 -16.82
CA ASN A 458 -27.33 31.41 -16.48
C ASN A 458 -27.90 30.77 -15.19
N GLY A 459 -27.02 30.44 -14.24
CA GLY A 459 -27.40 29.80 -12.98
C GLY A 459 -28.33 30.66 -12.13
N VAL A 460 -29.25 30.00 -11.42
CA VAL A 460 -30.06 30.59 -10.34
C VAL A 460 -29.42 30.34 -8.98
N GLU A 461 -29.86 31.02 -7.92
CA GLU A 461 -29.32 30.76 -6.57
C GLU A 461 -29.59 29.30 -6.14
N PRO A 462 -28.63 28.63 -5.46
CA PRO A 462 -27.33 29.14 -5.00
C PRO A 462 -26.18 28.99 -6.03
N ALA A 463 -26.43 28.44 -7.21
CA ALA A 463 -25.40 28.25 -8.26
C ALA A 463 -24.89 29.60 -8.81
N LYS A 464 -25.76 30.60 -8.91
CA LYS A 464 -25.40 31.97 -9.32
C LYS A 464 -24.29 32.56 -8.44
N THR A 465 -24.44 32.48 -7.12
CA THR A 465 -23.42 32.93 -6.16
C THR A 465 -22.10 32.16 -6.36
N LEU A 466 -22.17 30.84 -6.55
CA LEU A 466 -20.98 30.02 -6.80
C LEU A 466 -20.23 30.43 -8.08
N PHE A 467 -20.96 30.71 -9.17
CA PHE A 467 -20.37 31.17 -10.42
C PHE A 467 -19.74 32.55 -10.27
N ALA A 468 -20.41 33.47 -9.57
CA ALA A 468 -19.87 34.80 -9.28
C ALA A 468 -18.54 34.75 -8.50
N MET A 469 -18.40 33.84 -7.54
CA MET A 469 -17.14 33.65 -6.80
C MET A 469 -15.99 33.25 -7.73
N LYS A 470 -16.23 32.41 -8.75
CA LYS A 470 -15.19 32.02 -9.72
C LYS A 470 -14.86 33.15 -10.70
N VAL A 471 -15.87 33.89 -11.17
CA VAL A 471 -15.66 35.11 -11.98
C VAL A 471 -14.78 36.10 -11.23
N GLN A 472 -15.03 36.30 -9.92
CA GLN A 472 -14.20 37.16 -9.09
C GLN A 472 -12.73 36.72 -9.07
N ILE A 473 -12.45 35.41 -9.00
CA ILE A 473 -11.09 34.88 -9.07
C ILE A 473 -10.46 35.11 -10.45
N ARG A 474 -11.19 34.92 -11.55
CA ARG A 474 -10.69 35.24 -12.91
C ARG A 474 -10.27 36.71 -13.02
N ARG A 475 -11.13 37.62 -12.58
CA ARG A 475 -10.83 39.07 -12.60
C ARG A 475 -9.63 39.44 -11.72
N ALA A 476 -9.46 38.77 -10.58
CA ALA A 476 -8.28 38.97 -9.73
C ALA A 476 -6.98 38.49 -10.39
N ILE A 477 -7.00 37.35 -11.09
CA ILE A 477 -5.84 36.84 -11.85
C ILE A 477 -5.46 37.80 -12.98
N GLU A 478 -6.46 38.26 -13.74
CA GLU A 478 -6.29 39.19 -14.85
C GLU A 478 -5.76 40.55 -14.41
N ALA A 479 -6.31 41.10 -13.32
CA ALA A 479 -5.87 42.38 -12.76
C ALA A 479 -4.39 42.36 -12.34
N GLU A 480 -3.89 41.21 -11.92
CA GLU A 480 -2.50 41.01 -11.51
C GLU A 480 -1.58 40.59 -12.66
N GLY A 481 -2.11 40.46 -13.88
CA GLY A 481 -1.34 40.09 -15.06
C GLY A 481 -0.74 38.68 -15.01
N ILE A 482 -1.27 37.79 -14.17
CA ILE A 482 -0.74 36.44 -13.98
C ILE A 482 -1.01 35.59 -15.22
N PRO A 483 0.01 34.94 -15.81
CA PRO A 483 -0.18 34.00 -16.92
C PRO A 483 -1.11 32.86 -16.50
N HIS A 484 -2.19 32.61 -17.24
CA HIS A 484 -3.23 31.66 -16.80
C HIS A 484 -3.81 30.80 -17.92
N THR A 485 -4.56 29.77 -17.50
CA THR A 485 -5.46 28.99 -18.35
C THR A 485 -6.67 28.56 -17.51
N TYR A 486 -7.88 28.88 -17.97
CA TYR A 486 -9.12 28.47 -17.31
C TYR A 486 -9.65 27.18 -17.92
N VAL A 487 -9.80 26.11 -17.14
CA VAL A 487 -10.21 24.80 -17.67
C VAL A 487 -11.72 24.60 -17.48
N CYS A 488 -12.45 24.65 -18.59
CA CYS A 488 -13.88 24.36 -18.66
C CYS A 488 -14.08 22.89 -19.07
N SER A 489 -14.08 22.02 -18.07
CA SER A 489 -14.18 20.56 -18.25
C SER A 489 -15.61 20.02 -18.38
N ASN A 490 -16.61 20.87 -18.15
CA ASN A 490 -18.03 20.52 -18.16
C ASN A 490 -18.39 19.44 -17.13
N GLY A 491 -19.26 18.47 -17.46
CA GLY A 491 -19.76 17.46 -16.55
C GLY A 491 -18.76 16.32 -16.30
N PHE A 492 -18.57 15.96 -15.04
CA PHE A 492 -17.80 14.77 -14.65
C PHE A 492 -18.59 13.49 -14.96
N ALA A 493 -18.10 12.67 -15.88
CA ALA A 493 -18.76 11.44 -16.28
C ALA A 493 -18.98 10.50 -15.09
N GLY A 494 -17.96 10.32 -14.24
CA GLY A 494 -18.01 9.46 -13.06
C GLY A 494 -18.96 9.93 -11.96
N TYR A 495 -19.42 11.18 -12.03
CA TYR A 495 -20.43 11.74 -11.12
C TYR A 495 -21.84 11.68 -11.73
N VAL A 496 -21.99 11.92 -13.04
CA VAL A 496 -23.29 12.13 -13.68
C VAL A 496 -23.82 10.92 -14.45
N LEU A 497 -22.96 10.19 -15.17
CA LEU A 497 -23.38 9.06 -16.00
C LEU A 497 -23.83 7.82 -15.22
N PRO A 498 -23.23 7.44 -14.06
CA PRO A 498 -23.71 6.30 -13.28
C PRO A 498 -25.17 6.39 -12.85
N THR A 499 -25.76 7.57 -12.82
CA THR A 499 -27.16 7.76 -12.46
C THR A 499 -28.01 8.21 -13.64
N LEU A 500 -27.43 8.50 -14.81
CA LEU A 500 -28.10 9.18 -15.93
C LEU A 500 -28.80 10.49 -15.51
N VAL A 501 -28.11 11.32 -14.71
CA VAL A 501 -28.64 12.60 -14.21
C VAL A 501 -29.86 12.43 -13.27
N GLN A 502 -30.04 11.25 -12.69
CA GLN A 502 -31.16 10.99 -11.80
C GLN A 502 -30.78 11.25 -10.34
N GLU A 503 -31.57 12.08 -9.66
CA GLU A 503 -31.40 12.33 -8.23
C GLU A 503 -31.68 11.08 -7.40
N GLY A 504 -30.83 10.82 -6.40
CA GLY A 504 -31.04 9.72 -5.45
C GLY A 504 -30.79 8.31 -6.01
N LEU A 505 -30.32 8.15 -7.26
CA LEU A 505 -29.93 6.85 -7.82
C LEU A 505 -28.42 6.59 -7.71
N SER A 506 -28.04 5.31 -7.57
CA SER A 506 -26.63 4.85 -7.44
C SER A 506 -26.20 3.98 -8.63
N ALA A 507 -27.12 3.74 -9.54
CA ALA A 507 -26.94 2.99 -10.77
C ALA A 507 -27.94 3.55 -11.80
N PRO A 508 -27.72 3.30 -13.11
CA PRO A 508 -28.62 3.81 -14.13
C PRO A 508 -30.04 3.27 -13.93
N PRO A 509 -31.09 4.11 -14.11
CA PRO A 509 -32.47 3.67 -13.99
C PRO A 509 -32.80 2.55 -14.99
N ARG A 510 -33.74 1.68 -14.63
CA ARG A 510 -34.28 0.63 -15.53
C ARG A 510 -35.79 0.65 -15.72
N ASP A 511 -36.48 1.48 -14.95
CA ASP A 511 -37.94 1.54 -14.96
C ASP A 511 -38.45 2.91 -15.37
N LYS A 512 -37.95 3.97 -14.73
CA LYS A 512 -38.33 5.36 -15.01
C LYS A 512 -37.14 6.30 -14.94
N ALA A 513 -37.22 7.40 -15.70
CA ALA A 513 -36.26 8.50 -15.69
C ALA A 513 -37.00 9.84 -15.59
N VAL A 514 -36.56 10.67 -14.66
CA VAL A 514 -36.94 12.07 -14.49
C VAL A 514 -36.06 12.94 -15.38
N ILE A 515 -36.70 13.75 -16.22
CA ILE A 515 -36.06 14.59 -17.22
C ILE A 515 -36.34 16.03 -16.86
N LEU A 516 -35.28 16.81 -16.67
CA LEU A 516 -35.39 18.23 -16.34
C LEU A 516 -35.68 19.04 -17.61
N GLY A 517 -36.69 19.90 -17.57
CA GLY A 517 -37.16 20.66 -18.73
C GLY A 517 -37.76 19.75 -19.81
N ASP A 518 -37.44 20.03 -21.07
CA ASP A 518 -37.82 19.21 -22.23
C ASP A 518 -36.79 18.10 -22.53
N GLY A 519 -35.65 18.08 -21.82
CA GLY A 519 -34.57 17.11 -21.98
C GLY A 519 -33.72 17.25 -23.25
N ASN A 520 -33.90 18.32 -24.03
CA ASN A 520 -33.20 18.54 -25.31
C ASN A 520 -31.90 19.33 -25.22
N PRO A 521 -31.69 20.27 -24.27
CA PRO A 521 -30.41 20.92 -24.10
C PRO A 521 -29.28 19.91 -23.93
N LYS A 522 -28.18 20.16 -24.64
CA LYS A 522 -27.02 19.28 -24.64
C LYS A 522 -26.05 19.65 -23.52
N ALA A 523 -25.47 18.62 -22.93
CA ALA A 523 -24.42 18.71 -21.95
C ALA A 523 -23.22 17.87 -22.41
N VAL A 524 -22.06 18.13 -21.84
CA VAL A 524 -20.82 17.42 -22.15
C VAL A 524 -20.37 16.64 -20.93
N PHE A 525 -20.09 15.34 -21.12
CA PHE A 525 -19.70 14.42 -20.06
C PHE A 525 -18.31 13.84 -20.32
N ASN A 526 -17.33 14.22 -19.50
CA ASN A 526 -15.94 13.81 -19.69
C ASN A 526 -15.47 12.95 -18.51
N ASP A 527 -14.75 11.87 -18.81
CA ASP A 527 -14.09 11.06 -17.79
C ASP A 527 -13.01 11.89 -17.08
N GLU A 528 -12.88 11.70 -15.76
CA GLU A 528 -11.97 12.52 -14.96
C GLU A 528 -10.49 12.32 -15.34
N HIS A 529 -10.10 11.14 -15.86
CA HIS A 529 -8.74 10.90 -16.36
C HIS A 529 -8.48 11.67 -17.66
N ASP A 530 -9.50 11.84 -18.50
CA ASP A 530 -9.40 12.59 -19.75
C ASP A 530 -9.30 14.09 -19.48
N ILE A 531 -10.12 14.60 -18.56
CA ILE A 531 -10.04 15.99 -18.07
C ILE A 531 -8.64 16.29 -17.56
N ALA A 532 -8.09 15.41 -16.71
CA ALA A 532 -6.74 15.53 -16.20
C ALA A 532 -5.68 15.49 -17.31
N THR A 533 -5.83 14.59 -18.29
CA THR A 533 -4.89 14.48 -19.42
C THR A 533 -4.87 15.75 -20.28
N TYR A 534 -6.03 16.31 -20.62
CA TYR A 534 -6.10 17.57 -21.37
C TYR A 534 -5.56 18.76 -20.58
N THR A 535 -5.83 18.80 -19.27
CA THR A 535 -5.29 19.83 -18.37
C THR A 535 -3.77 19.81 -18.38
N ILE A 536 -3.15 18.63 -18.27
CA ILE A 536 -1.69 18.51 -18.27
C ILE A 536 -1.08 18.80 -19.64
N LYS A 537 -1.74 18.45 -20.74
CA LYS A 537 -1.28 18.82 -22.09
C LYS A 537 -1.25 20.34 -22.32
N ALA A 538 -2.12 21.09 -21.66
CA ALA A 538 -2.20 22.53 -21.76
C ALA A 538 -1.17 23.30 -20.93
N VAL A 539 -0.42 22.62 -20.05
CA VAL A 539 0.53 23.24 -19.12
C VAL A 539 1.57 24.08 -19.85
N ASP A 540 2.18 23.52 -20.89
CA ASP A 540 3.27 24.13 -21.64
C ASP A 540 2.84 24.65 -23.01
N ASP A 541 1.55 24.55 -23.35
CA ASP A 541 1.07 24.94 -24.68
C ASP A 541 0.88 26.46 -24.74
N PRO A 542 1.60 27.18 -25.61
CA PRO A 542 1.40 28.62 -25.76
C PRO A 542 0.00 28.96 -26.31
N ARG A 543 -0.69 28.02 -26.97
CA ARG A 543 -2.04 28.23 -27.53
C ARG A 543 -3.11 28.32 -26.45
N THR A 544 -2.86 27.83 -25.25
CA THR A 544 -3.74 27.96 -24.06
C THR A 544 -3.33 29.14 -23.17
N LEU A 545 -2.23 29.82 -23.52
CA LEU A 545 -1.91 31.25 -23.36
C LEU A 545 -2.96 32.26 -22.87
N ASN A 546 -3.31 32.38 -21.59
CA ASN A 546 -4.37 33.32 -21.13
C ASN A 546 -5.71 33.08 -21.86
N LYS A 547 -6.09 31.80 -21.96
CA LYS A 547 -7.31 31.33 -22.64
C LYS A 547 -8.16 30.46 -21.73
N ILE A 548 -9.42 30.32 -22.12
CA ILE A 548 -10.30 29.25 -21.65
C ILE A 548 -10.05 27.99 -22.50
N LEU A 549 -9.65 26.89 -21.86
CA LEU A 549 -9.58 25.57 -22.47
C LEU A 549 -10.92 24.86 -22.25
N TYR A 550 -11.71 24.73 -23.31
CA TYR A 550 -12.95 23.97 -23.31
C TYR A 550 -12.68 22.50 -23.62
N ILE A 551 -13.27 21.58 -22.87
CA ILE A 551 -13.21 20.14 -23.16
C ILE A 551 -14.61 19.72 -23.63
N LYS A 552 -14.83 19.78 -24.95
CA LYS A 552 -16.09 19.47 -25.64
C LYS A 552 -15.88 18.44 -26.77
N PRO A 553 -15.35 17.24 -26.47
CA PRO A 553 -15.18 16.23 -27.49
C PRO A 553 -16.54 15.85 -28.12
N PRO A 554 -16.68 15.81 -29.45
CA PRO A 554 -17.99 15.65 -30.12
C PRO A 554 -18.78 14.42 -29.70
N LYS A 555 -18.10 13.30 -29.38
CA LYS A 555 -18.75 12.04 -28.98
C LYS A 555 -19.21 12.01 -27.51
N ASN A 556 -19.07 13.11 -26.79
CA ASN A 556 -19.47 13.22 -25.38
C ASN A 556 -20.55 14.28 -25.17
N ILE A 557 -21.11 14.82 -26.25
CA ILE A 557 -22.14 15.86 -26.22
C ILE A 557 -23.51 15.20 -26.38
N TYR A 558 -24.29 15.17 -25.29
CA TYR A 558 -25.59 14.48 -25.23
C TYR A 558 -26.64 15.34 -24.54
N SER A 559 -27.88 15.27 -25.01
CA SER A 559 -29.05 15.67 -24.23
C SER A 559 -29.46 14.55 -23.27
N ILE A 560 -30.30 14.87 -22.25
CA ILE A 560 -30.84 13.83 -21.35
C ILE A 560 -31.65 12.79 -22.17
N ASN A 561 -32.40 13.26 -23.17
CA ASN A 561 -33.17 12.39 -24.07
C ASN A 561 -32.27 11.43 -24.88
N GLU A 562 -31.17 11.93 -25.44
CA GLU A 562 -30.19 11.10 -26.18
C GLU A 562 -29.53 10.08 -25.24
N LEU A 563 -29.19 10.50 -24.01
CA LEU A 563 -28.54 9.66 -23.02
C LEU A 563 -29.45 8.51 -22.55
N ILE A 564 -30.71 8.82 -22.20
CA ILE A 564 -31.72 7.81 -21.83
C ILE A 564 -31.95 6.85 -23.01
N SER A 565 -32.09 7.37 -24.23
CA SER A 565 -32.31 6.50 -25.41
C SER A 565 -31.14 5.56 -25.66
N SER A 566 -29.92 6.02 -25.45
CA SER A 566 -28.70 5.19 -25.57
C SER A 566 -28.68 4.10 -24.50
N TRP A 567 -29.12 4.40 -23.27
CA TRP A 567 -29.26 3.42 -22.22
C TRP A 567 -30.37 2.40 -22.47
N GLU A 568 -31.57 2.85 -22.87
CA GLU A 568 -32.70 1.99 -23.26
C GLU A 568 -32.29 0.96 -24.31
N LYS A 569 -31.53 1.40 -25.32
CA LYS A 569 -30.96 0.52 -26.35
C LYS A 569 -30.03 -0.54 -25.77
N LYS A 570 -29.17 -0.19 -24.80
CA LYS A 570 -28.24 -1.12 -24.16
C LYS A 570 -28.96 -2.13 -23.26
N ILE A 571 -29.97 -1.71 -22.51
CA ILE A 571 -30.73 -2.61 -21.62
C ILE A 571 -31.87 -3.37 -22.31
N GLY A 572 -32.18 -3.04 -23.57
CA GLY A 572 -33.28 -3.66 -24.32
C GLY A 572 -34.66 -3.35 -23.75
N LYS A 573 -34.83 -2.23 -23.03
CA LYS A 573 -36.07 -1.84 -22.34
C LYS A 573 -36.26 -0.33 -22.40
N THR A 574 -37.47 0.11 -22.73
CA THR A 574 -37.89 1.52 -22.68
C THR A 574 -38.22 1.92 -21.24
N LEU A 575 -37.76 3.11 -20.82
CA LEU A 575 -38.06 3.69 -19.52
C LEU A 575 -39.30 4.58 -19.60
N GLU A 576 -40.07 4.63 -18.52
CA GLU A 576 -41.06 5.68 -18.32
C GLU A 576 -40.35 7.03 -18.17
N ARG A 577 -40.66 8.01 -19.02
CA ARG A 577 -40.02 9.33 -19.00
C ARG A 577 -40.94 10.35 -18.34
N ILE A 578 -40.48 10.95 -17.25
CA ILE A 578 -41.23 11.95 -16.47
C ILE A 578 -40.55 13.31 -16.65
N TYR A 579 -41.18 14.21 -17.38
CA TYR A 579 -40.65 15.56 -17.61
C TYR A 579 -41.06 16.50 -16.48
N VAL A 580 -40.09 17.25 -15.95
CA VAL A 580 -40.30 18.26 -14.91
C VAL A 580 -40.09 19.64 -15.54
N PRO A 581 -41.14 20.46 -15.66
CA PRO A 581 -41.03 21.77 -16.27
C PRO A 581 -40.18 22.73 -15.43
N GLU A 582 -39.63 23.76 -16.07
CA GLU A 582 -38.66 24.67 -15.45
C GLU A 582 -39.20 25.36 -14.20
N ASP A 583 -40.46 25.79 -14.20
CA ASP A 583 -41.13 26.43 -13.06
C ASP A 583 -41.13 25.53 -11.81
N GLN A 584 -41.40 24.23 -11.98
CA GLN A 584 -41.34 23.25 -10.88
C GLN A 584 -39.92 23.00 -10.40
N ILE A 585 -38.92 23.05 -11.29
CA ILE A 585 -37.51 22.93 -10.91
C ILE A 585 -37.11 24.14 -10.06
N LEU A 586 -37.47 25.35 -10.49
CA LEU A 586 -37.20 26.59 -9.76
C LEU A 586 -37.88 26.61 -8.40
N GLN A 587 -39.13 26.13 -8.31
CA GLN A 587 -39.84 25.99 -7.04
C GLN A 587 -39.11 25.03 -6.08
N ARG A 588 -38.69 23.85 -6.54
CA ARG A 588 -37.93 22.89 -5.73
C ARG A 588 -36.61 23.45 -5.20
N ILE A 589 -35.94 24.27 -6.00
CA ILE A 589 -34.71 24.95 -5.59
C ILE A 589 -35.02 25.96 -4.46
N GLN A 590 -36.09 26.73 -4.57
CA GLN A 590 -36.50 27.73 -3.58
C GLN A 590 -36.98 27.12 -2.26
N GLU A 591 -37.72 26.01 -2.32
CA GLU A 591 -38.28 25.31 -1.15
C GLU A 591 -37.23 24.50 -0.38
N SER A 592 -36.04 24.30 -0.96
CA SER A 592 -34.94 23.59 -0.31
C SER A 592 -34.18 24.53 0.64
N PRO A 593 -33.90 24.14 1.91
CA PRO A 593 -33.16 24.99 2.84
C PRO A 593 -31.75 25.30 2.30
N GLY A 594 -31.37 26.59 2.33
CA GLY A 594 -30.24 27.18 1.59
C GLY A 594 -28.82 26.68 1.92
N THR A 595 -28.67 25.67 2.79
CA THR A 595 -27.39 24.99 3.08
C THR A 595 -27.32 23.56 2.54
N ASN A 596 -28.35 23.07 1.86
CA ASN A 596 -28.39 21.70 1.33
C ASN A 596 -27.59 21.56 0.01
N HIS A 597 -26.65 20.61 0.01
CA HIS A 597 -25.90 20.19 -1.19
C HIS A 597 -26.82 19.85 -2.38
N SER A 598 -28.01 19.30 -2.11
CA SER A 598 -29.01 18.95 -3.14
C SER A 598 -29.57 20.17 -3.87
N ALA A 599 -29.80 21.29 -3.17
CA ALA A 599 -30.33 22.52 -3.77
C ALA A 599 -29.33 23.15 -4.75
N LEU A 600 -28.05 23.15 -4.36
CA LEU A 600 -26.97 23.60 -5.23
C LEU A 600 -26.81 22.72 -6.47
N LEU A 601 -26.90 21.40 -6.31
CA LEU A 601 -26.81 20.47 -7.44
C LEU A 601 -27.96 20.68 -8.43
N LEU A 602 -29.19 20.81 -7.94
CA LEU A 602 -30.36 21.04 -8.78
C LEU A 602 -30.30 22.39 -9.51
N ALA A 603 -29.79 23.45 -8.86
CA ALA A 603 -29.54 24.75 -9.50
C ALA A 603 -28.46 24.69 -10.59
N ILE A 604 -27.42 23.87 -10.41
CA ILE A 604 -26.41 23.61 -11.46
C ILE A 604 -27.03 22.80 -12.60
N TYR A 605 -27.83 21.77 -12.29
CA TYR A 605 -28.52 20.97 -13.28
C TYR A 605 -29.55 21.77 -14.08
N HIS A 606 -30.19 22.76 -13.48
CA HIS A 606 -31.03 23.72 -14.21
C HIS A 606 -30.22 24.50 -15.26
N SER A 607 -29.09 25.09 -14.88
CA SER A 607 -28.18 25.79 -15.81
C SER A 607 -27.70 24.87 -16.95
N VAL A 608 -27.34 23.62 -16.65
CA VAL A 608 -26.80 22.70 -17.65
C VAL A 608 -27.89 22.09 -18.54
N PHE A 609 -28.93 21.52 -17.95
CA PHE A 609 -29.91 20.67 -18.65
C PHE A 609 -31.19 21.39 -19.05
N VAL A 610 -31.45 22.59 -18.52
CA VAL A 610 -32.59 23.43 -18.92
C VAL A 610 -32.12 24.63 -19.74
N LYS A 611 -31.07 25.34 -19.30
CA LYS A 611 -30.52 26.49 -20.06
C LYS A 611 -29.51 26.09 -21.14
N GLY A 612 -28.91 24.90 -21.04
CA GLY A 612 -27.96 24.41 -22.04
C GLY A 612 -26.61 25.12 -22.00
N ASP A 613 -26.21 25.66 -20.84
CA ASP A 613 -25.06 26.57 -20.71
C ASP A 613 -23.70 25.96 -21.04
N GLN A 614 -23.63 24.65 -21.30
CA GLN A 614 -22.41 24.00 -21.78
C GLN A 614 -22.26 24.03 -23.30
N THR A 615 -23.34 24.21 -24.06
CA THR A 615 -23.33 24.09 -25.53
C THR A 615 -24.11 25.18 -26.26
N ASN A 616 -24.80 26.08 -25.56
CA ASN A 616 -25.63 27.15 -26.14
C ASN A 616 -24.83 28.35 -26.70
N PHE A 617 -23.52 28.18 -26.91
CA PHE A 617 -22.63 29.22 -27.42
C PHE A 617 -21.49 28.65 -28.25
N GLU A 618 -20.95 29.48 -29.14
CA GLU A 618 -19.73 29.19 -29.90
C GLU A 618 -18.48 29.67 -29.14
N ILE A 619 -17.39 28.91 -29.28
CA ILE A 619 -16.08 29.25 -28.71
C ILE A 619 -15.40 30.22 -29.69
N GLU A 620 -15.21 31.48 -29.31
CA GLU A 620 -14.41 32.38 -30.14
C GLU A 620 -12.92 32.16 -29.86
N PRO A 621 -12.09 31.99 -30.91
CA PRO A 621 -10.65 31.77 -30.76
C PRO A 621 -9.91 32.89 -30.00
N SER A 622 -10.49 34.09 -29.95
CA SER A 622 -9.96 35.27 -29.26
C SER A 622 -9.89 35.08 -27.74
N PHE A 623 -10.76 34.26 -27.13
CA PHE A 623 -10.77 34.01 -25.68
C PHE A 623 -10.65 32.53 -25.28
N GLY A 624 -10.89 31.58 -26.18
CA GLY A 624 -10.81 30.17 -25.83
C GLY A 624 -10.51 29.20 -26.97
N VAL A 625 -10.20 27.96 -26.60
CA VAL A 625 -9.81 26.88 -27.50
C VAL A 625 -10.44 25.56 -27.05
N GLU A 626 -10.74 24.65 -27.99
CA GLU A 626 -11.30 23.33 -27.70
C GLU A 626 -10.19 22.27 -27.63
N ALA A 627 -10.18 21.47 -26.57
CA ALA A 627 -9.09 20.57 -26.23
C ALA A 627 -8.95 19.36 -27.16
N SER A 628 -10.06 18.78 -27.62
CA SER A 628 -10.03 17.63 -28.54
C SER A 628 -9.57 18.03 -29.95
N GLU A 629 -9.88 19.24 -30.39
CA GLU A 629 -9.33 19.85 -31.60
C GLU A 629 -7.84 20.19 -31.46
N LEU A 630 -7.45 20.72 -30.30
CA LEU A 630 -6.06 21.12 -30.02
C LEU A 630 -5.13 19.91 -29.84
N TYR A 631 -5.67 18.80 -29.33
CA TYR A 631 -4.95 17.57 -29.02
C TYR A 631 -5.65 16.31 -29.57
N PRO A 632 -5.79 16.15 -30.89
CA PRO A 632 -6.55 15.05 -31.51
C PRO A 632 -5.93 13.67 -31.28
N ALA A 633 -4.67 13.62 -30.85
CA ALA A 633 -3.99 12.38 -30.47
C ALA A 633 -4.44 11.82 -29.11
N VAL A 634 -5.15 12.60 -28.29
CA VAL A 634 -5.71 12.12 -27.02
C VAL A 634 -6.90 11.23 -27.33
N LYS A 635 -6.79 9.96 -26.95
CA LYS A 635 -7.95 9.05 -26.93
C LYS A 635 -8.72 9.31 -25.64
N TYR A 636 -9.93 9.82 -25.77
CA TYR A 636 -10.85 10.03 -24.66
C TYR A 636 -11.92 8.95 -24.63
N THR A 637 -12.45 8.69 -23.44
CA THR A 637 -13.55 7.76 -23.19
C THR A 637 -14.85 8.38 -23.67
N THR A 638 -15.53 7.71 -24.58
CA THR A 638 -16.83 8.15 -25.09
C THR A 638 -17.96 7.83 -24.11
N VAL A 639 -19.06 8.59 -24.19
CA VAL A 639 -20.27 8.29 -23.38
C VAL A 639 -20.77 6.88 -23.67
N GLU A 640 -20.78 6.44 -24.92
CA GLU A 640 -21.17 5.06 -25.28
C GLU A 640 -20.31 3.99 -24.61
N GLU A 641 -18.98 4.15 -24.66
CA GLU A 641 -18.04 3.22 -24.03
C GLU A 641 -18.20 3.21 -22.51
N TYR A 642 -18.44 4.38 -21.89
CA TYR A 642 -18.70 4.47 -20.45
C TYR A 642 -20.00 3.75 -20.07
N LEU A 643 -21.07 3.96 -20.83
CA LEU A 643 -22.34 3.26 -20.63
C LEU A 643 -22.23 1.75 -20.87
N ASP A 644 -21.40 1.30 -21.83
CA ASP A 644 -21.13 -0.13 -22.03
C ASP A 644 -20.47 -0.73 -20.79
N GLN A 645 -19.49 -0.07 -20.19
CA GLN A 645 -18.85 -0.53 -18.96
C GLN A 645 -19.87 -0.69 -17.81
N LEU A 646 -20.82 0.24 -17.69
CA LEU A 646 -21.91 0.14 -16.70
C LEU A 646 -22.87 -1.03 -17.00
N HIS A 647 -23.11 -1.34 -18.28
CA HIS A 647 -23.95 -2.46 -18.68
C HIS A 647 -23.26 -3.83 -18.48
N TYR A 648 -22.01 -3.98 -18.94
CA TYR A 648 -21.24 -5.24 -18.84
C TYR A 648 -20.88 -5.63 -17.41
N SER A 649 -20.54 -4.65 -16.56
CA SER A 649 -20.28 -4.89 -15.14
C SER A 649 -21.49 -5.40 -14.37
N HIS A 650 -22.69 -5.30 -14.94
CA HIS A 650 -23.91 -5.83 -14.37
C HIS A 650 -24.21 -7.29 -14.77
N PHE A 651 -23.64 -7.77 -15.90
CA PHE A 651 -23.93 -9.10 -16.47
C PHE A 651 -22.91 -10.20 -16.11
N LEU A 652 -21.61 -9.86 -15.99
CA LEU A 652 -20.56 -10.84 -15.63
C LEU A 652 -20.28 -10.89 -14.12
N PHE A 653 -20.76 -9.90 -13.38
CA PHE A 653 -20.71 -9.83 -11.93
C PHE A 653 -22.01 -9.19 -11.44
N PRO A 654 -23.02 -9.97 -11.00
CA PRO A 654 -24.10 -9.36 -10.24
C PRO A 654 -23.47 -8.90 -8.92
N LYS A 655 -23.07 -7.61 -8.87
CA LYS A 655 -22.32 -6.88 -7.83
C LYS A 655 -20.81 -6.74 -8.05
N SER A 656 -20.40 -5.89 -9.00
CA SER A 656 -19.17 -5.10 -8.78
C SER A 656 -19.07 -3.91 -9.75
N PHE A 657 -19.99 -2.96 -9.67
CA PHE A 657 -19.73 -1.55 -10.02
C PHE A 657 -20.87 -0.71 -9.43
N SER A 658 -20.80 -0.46 -8.13
CA SER A 658 -21.56 0.61 -7.48
C SER A 658 -20.58 1.75 -7.15
N ARG A 659 -20.64 2.85 -7.90
CA ARG A 659 -20.10 4.13 -7.44
C ARG A 659 -21.19 4.83 -6.64
N ARG A 660 -20.83 5.03 -5.38
CA ARG A 660 -21.55 5.59 -4.24
C ARG A 660 -22.20 6.95 -4.54
N ILE A 661 -23.53 7.03 -4.43
CA ILE A 661 -24.21 8.10 -3.67
C ILE A 661 -23.66 8.02 -2.23
N PRO A 662 -23.63 9.09 -1.41
CA PRO A 662 -23.43 8.94 0.02
C PRO A 662 -24.51 8.01 0.58
N MET A 663 -24.23 6.70 0.63
CA MET A 663 -24.81 5.84 1.65
C MET A 663 -24.47 6.51 2.97
N ALA A 664 -25.41 6.48 3.91
CA ALA A 664 -25.12 6.79 5.30
C ALA A 664 -23.74 6.20 5.65
N GLU A 665 -22.84 7.05 6.15
CA GLU A 665 -21.46 6.66 6.44
C GLU A 665 -21.50 5.35 7.25
N LYS A 666 -20.92 4.27 6.70
CA LYS A 666 -20.91 2.97 7.38
C LYS A 666 -20.33 3.13 8.78
N SER A 667 -20.91 2.44 9.75
CA SER A 667 -20.47 2.57 11.14
C SER A 667 -18.97 2.29 11.29
N LYS A 668 -18.30 3.11 12.10
CA LYS A 668 -16.96 2.86 12.62
C LYS A 668 -17.08 1.77 13.68
N ILE A 669 -16.31 0.69 13.54
CA ILE A 669 -16.45 -0.51 14.38
C ILE A 669 -15.18 -0.71 15.20
N LEU A 670 -15.27 -0.82 16.52
CA LEU A 670 -14.21 -1.33 17.38
C LEU A 670 -14.42 -2.82 17.65
N ILE A 671 -13.45 -3.66 17.30
CA ILE A 671 -13.45 -5.10 17.56
C ILE A 671 -12.46 -5.40 18.69
N ILE A 672 -12.99 -5.79 19.84
CA ILE A 672 -12.22 -6.22 21.02
C ILE A 672 -12.03 -7.73 20.91
N GLY A 673 -10.78 -8.19 20.95
CA GLY A 673 -10.44 -9.61 20.73
C GLY A 673 -10.28 -9.99 19.26
N GLY A 674 -10.14 -9.02 18.34
CA GLY A 674 -10.06 -9.26 16.89
C GLY A 674 -8.87 -10.12 16.41
N THR A 675 -7.88 -10.38 17.25
CA THR A 675 -6.77 -11.33 16.97
C THR A 675 -7.06 -12.75 17.45
N GLY A 676 -8.21 -12.98 18.10
CA GLY A 676 -8.68 -14.29 18.55
C GLY A 676 -9.29 -15.12 17.42
N TYR A 677 -9.76 -16.33 17.76
CA TYR A 677 -10.19 -17.33 16.78
C TYR A 677 -11.30 -16.83 15.85
N ILE A 678 -12.45 -16.41 16.38
CA ILE A 678 -13.56 -15.86 15.58
C ILE A 678 -13.33 -14.39 15.21
N GLY A 679 -12.63 -13.65 16.07
CA GLY A 679 -12.37 -12.22 15.92
C GLY A 679 -11.70 -11.87 14.59
N LYS A 680 -10.74 -12.69 14.12
CA LYS A 680 -10.05 -12.44 12.85
C LYS A 680 -10.98 -12.46 11.64
N PHE A 681 -11.93 -13.39 11.61
CA PHE A 681 -12.89 -13.51 10.52
C PHE A 681 -13.89 -12.35 10.53
N ILE A 682 -14.25 -11.85 11.71
CA ILE A 682 -15.10 -10.65 11.85
C ILE A 682 -14.33 -9.39 11.43
N VAL A 683 -13.04 -9.26 11.77
CA VAL A 683 -12.17 -8.17 11.28
C VAL A 683 -12.11 -8.18 9.75
N GLU A 684 -11.84 -9.35 9.15
CA GLU A 684 -11.79 -9.52 7.70
C GLU A 684 -13.13 -9.16 7.04
N ALA A 685 -14.24 -9.69 7.54
CA ALA A 685 -15.58 -9.38 7.02
C ALA A 685 -15.93 -7.89 7.15
N SER A 686 -15.52 -7.25 8.25
CA SER A 686 -15.75 -5.82 8.53
C SER A 686 -15.06 -4.94 7.49
N VAL A 687 -13.78 -5.25 7.25
CA VAL A 687 -12.93 -4.56 6.27
C VAL A 687 -13.41 -4.80 4.84
N GLN A 688 -13.72 -6.05 4.47
CA GLN A 688 -14.24 -6.39 3.15
C GLN A 688 -15.59 -5.71 2.87
N SER A 689 -16.42 -5.57 3.89
CA SER A 689 -17.69 -4.84 3.81
C SER A 689 -17.48 -3.32 3.76
N GLY A 690 -16.27 -2.81 3.95
CA GLY A 690 -15.93 -1.39 3.84
C GLY A 690 -16.32 -0.55 5.06
N HIS A 691 -16.49 -1.17 6.23
CA HIS A 691 -16.58 -0.43 7.49
C HIS A 691 -15.20 0.09 7.88
N ARG A 692 -15.17 1.21 8.62
CA ARG A 692 -13.92 1.67 9.24
C ARG A 692 -13.69 0.85 10.51
N THR A 693 -12.86 -0.17 10.39
CA THR A 693 -12.64 -1.17 11.45
C THR A 693 -11.43 -0.80 12.30
N PHE A 694 -11.59 -0.82 13.62
CA PHE A 694 -10.55 -0.66 14.63
C PHE A 694 -10.43 -1.96 15.42
N THR A 695 -9.21 -2.42 15.70
CA THR A 695 -8.98 -3.60 16.54
C THR A 695 -8.32 -3.18 17.84
N LEU A 696 -8.86 -3.62 18.98
CA LEU A 696 -8.17 -3.51 20.27
C LEU A 696 -7.17 -4.68 20.39
N VAL A 697 -5.88 -4.36 20.33
CA VAL A 697 -4.78 -5.32 20.54
C VAL A 697 -4.22 -5.12 21.95
N ARG A 698 -3.30 -5.93 22.47
CA ARG A 698 -2.52 -5.66 23.71
C ARG A 698 -1.04 -5.59 23.39
N GLU A 699 -0.22 -4.95 24.23
CA GLU A 699 1.25 -4.86 24.00
C GLU A 699 1.92 -6.24 23.91
N SER A 700 1.49 -7.18 24.76
CA SER A 700 1.90 -8.59 24.70
C SER A 700 1.51 -9.29 23.39
N THR A 701 0.46 -8.81 22.70
CA THR A 701 0.00 -9.37 21.42
C THR A 701 0.83 -8.86 20.24
N VAL A 702 1.34 -7.63 20.31
CA VAL A 702 2.27 -7.08 19.30
C VAL A 702 3.65 -7.73 19.40
N SER A 703 4.02 -8.15 20.61
CA SER A 703 5.30 -8.82 20.89
C SER A 703 5.30 -10.32 20.51
N ASP A 704 4.15 -10.90 20.18
CA ASP A 704 3.99 -12.29 19.74
C ASP A 704 4.25 -12.41 18.21
N PRO A 705 5.31 -13.13 17.76
CA PRO A 705 5.68 -13.19 16.34
C PRO A 705 4.62 -13.82 15.42
N ALA A 706 3.77 -14.72 15.94
CA ALA A 706 2.69 -15.34 15.17
C ALA A 706 1.53 -14.36 14.99
N LYS A 707 1.24 -13.54 16.01
CA LYS A 707 0.16 -12.54 15.98
C LYS A 707 0.58 -11.23 15.31
N ALA A 708 1.86 -10.88 15.29
CA ALA A 708 2.40 -9.74 14.57
C ALA A 708 2.13 -9.82 13.04
N LYS A 709 2.26 -11.01 12.45
CA LYS A 709 1.91 -11.25 11.03
C LYS A 709 0.43 -11.05 10.73
N LEU A 710 -0.44 -11.50 11.64
CA LEU A 710 -1.90 -11.31 11.53
C LEU A 710 -2.27 -9.82 11.66
N ILE A 711 -1.60 -9.12 12.57
CA ILE A 711 -1.71 -7.67 12.75
C ILE A 711 -1.29 -6.92 11.48
N ASP A 712 -0.21 -7.33 10.84
CA ASP A 712 0.21 -6.74 9.56
C ASP A 712 -0.73 -7.09 8.42
N SER A 713 -1.31 -8.31 8.38
CA SER A 713 -2.35 -8.63 7.39
C SER A 713 -3.62 -7.80 7.57
N PHE A 714 -4.01 -7.49 8.82
CA PHE A 714 -5.11 -6.57 9.11
C PHE A 714 -4.81 -5.13 8.66
N LYS A 715 -3.57 -4.63 8.87
CA LYS A 715 -3.16 -3.31 8.34
C LYS A 715 -3.21 -3.27 6.81
N ASN A 716 -2.75 -4.34 6.17
CA ASN A 716 -2.71 -4.45 4.72
C ASN A 716 -4.11 -4.61 4.10
N SER A 717 -5.06 -5.24 4.82
CA SER A 717 -6.44 -5.39 4.35
C SER A 717 -7.27 -4.12 4.56
N GLY A 718 -6.91 -3.26 5.52
CA GLY A 718 -7.56 -1.97 5.76
C GLY A 718 -8.16 -1.78 7.16
N SER A 719 -7.83 -2.65 8.13
CA SER A 719 -8.15 -2.45 9.55
C SER A 719 -7.15 -1.52 10.24
N HIS A 720 -7.66 -0.67 11.14
CA HIS A 720 -6.90 0.26 11.97
C HIS A 720 -6.73 -0.31 13.40
N PHE A 721 -5.79 0.22 14.19
CA PHE A 721 -5.73 -0.03 15.64
C PHE A 721 -6.37 1.14 16.38
N ALA A 722 -7.09 0.86 17.46
CA ALA A 722 -7.68 1.91 18.29
C ALA A 722 -6.57 2.81 18.87
N PRO A 723 -6.64 4.14 18.69
CA PRO A 723 -5.62 5.05 19.18
C PRO A 723 -5.73 5.22 20.71
N CYS A 724 -4.68 4.84 21.45
CA CYS A 724 -4.36 5.45 22.74
C CYS A 724 -3.26 6.48 22.52
N LEU A 725 -3.63 7.76 22.52
CA LEU A 725 -2.72 8.88 22.30
C LEU A 725 -1.76 9.04 23.49
N TYR A 726 -0.53 8.55 23.33
CA TYR A 726 0.70 9.18 23.85
C TYR A 726 1.87 8.85 22.91
N THR A 727 2.96 9.61 23.05
CA THR A 727 4.20 9.68 22.23
C THR A 727 5.06 8.40 22.19
N THR A 728 4.45 7.25 22.43
CA THR A 728 4.91 5.86 22.21
C THR A 728 3.64 5.01 22.12
N PRO A 729 3.49 4.05 21.19
CA PRO A 729 2.23 3.35 20.99
C PRO A 729 1.91 2.47 22.20
N ARG A 730 1.15 2.98 23.17
CA ARG A 730 0.45 2.13 24.12
C ARG A 730 -0.81 1.62 23.46
N ILE A 731 -1.00 0.32 23.58
CA ILE A 731 -2.05 -0.46 22.97
C ILE A 731 -3.12 -0.67 24.04
N GLY A 732 -4.40 -0.37 23.75
CA GLY A 732 -5.45 -0.37 24.78
C GLY A 732 -5.69 -1.74 25.44
N ASP A 733 -5.87 -1.75 26.76
CA ASP A 733 -6.14 -2.96 27.54
C ASP A 733 -7.59 -2.96 28.04
N LEU A 734 -8.24 -4.13 28.05
CA LEU A 734 -9.58 -4.32 28.64
C LEU A 734 -9.61 -3.98 30.13
N ASN A 735 -8.45 -4.07 30.80
CA ASN A 735 -8.30 -3.72 32.22
C ASN A 735 -8.00 -2.24 32.46
N ASP A 736 -7.73 -1.47 31.41
CA ASP A 736 -7.51 -0.03 31.49
C ASP A 736 -8.78 0.70 31.01
N HIS A 737 -9.61 1.09 31.97
CA HIS A 737 -10.90 1.75 31.72
C HIS A 737 -10.74 3.04 30.92
N GLU A 738 -9.72 3.86 31.21
CA GLU A 738 -9.50 5.13 30.51
C GLU A 738 -9.10 4.90 29.05
N SER A 739 -8.23 3.92 28.80
CA SER A 739 -7.88 3.50 27.45
C SER A 739 -9.09 2.95 26.68
N LEU A 740 -9.95 2.19 27.35
CA LEU A 740 -11.15 1.62 26.74
C LEU A 740 -12.17 2.70 26.37
N VAL A 741 -12.44 3.66 27.27
CA VAL A 741 -13.29 4.83 27.00
C VAL A 741 -12.75 5.64 25.83
N LYS A 742 -11.44 5.90 25.79
CA LYS A 742 -10.79 6.60 24.65
C LYS A 742 -10.98 5.86 23.33
N ALA A 743 -10.79 4.54 23.31
CA ALA A 743 -10.98 3.72 22.13
C ALA A 743 -12.43 3.72 21.64
N ILE A 744 -13.39 3.61 22.56
CA ILE A 744 -14.83 3.54 22.28
C ILE A 744 -15.37 4.91 21.80
N LYS A 745 -14.86 6.03 22.32
CA LYS A 745 -15.30 7.40 21.98
C LYS A 745 -15.29 7.73 20.50
N HIS A 746 -14.45 7.06 19.72
CA HIS A 746 -14.24 7.36 18.30
C HIS A 746 -14.97 6.42 17.34
N VAL A 747 -15.77 5.47 17.85
CA VAL A 747 -16.49 4.48 17.05
C VAL A 747 -17.99 4.57 17.26
N ASP A 748 -18.75 4.00 16.33
CA ASP A 748 -20.21 3.92 16.38
C ASP A 748 -20.68 2.58 16.97
N VAL A 749 -19.91 1.51 16.75
CA VAL A 749 -20.27 0.13 17.10
C VAL A 749 -19.10 -0.55 17.79
N VAL A 750 -19.40 -1.34 18.82
CA VAL A 750 -18.42 -2.17 19.53
C VAL A 750 -18.78 -3.65 19.35
N ILE A 751 -17.81 -4.48 18.97
CA ILE A 751 -17.93 -5.93 18.87
C ILE A 751 -16.92 -6.58 19.80
N SER A 752 -17.39 -7.44 20.70
CA SER A 752 -16.56 -8.18 21.65
C SER A 752 -16.44 -9.64 21.22
N THR A 753 -15.20 -10.13 21.15
CA THR A 753 -14.83 -11.51 20.78
C THR A 753 -13.83 -12.09 21.80
N VAL A 754 -13.99 -11.68 23.06
CA VAL A 754 -13.10 -12.08 24.17
C VAL A 754 -13.20 -13.57 24.47
N SER A 755 -12.12 -14.15 25.00
CA SER A 755 -12.10 -15.58 25.36
C SER A 755 -13.01 -15.91 26.55
N GLN A 756 -13.29 -17.20 26.75
CA GLN A 756 -14.08 -17.69 27.86
C GLN A 756 -13.59 -17.21 29.24
N MET A 757 -12.27 -17.13 29.43
CA MET A 757 -11.65 -16.66 30.69
C MET A 757 -11.97 -15.20 31.02
N GLN A 758 -12.46 -14.43 30.04
CA GLN A 758 -12.72 -12.99 30.17
C GLN A 758 -14.20 -12.65 29.91
N LEU A 759 -15.10 -13.64 29.93
CA LEU A 759 -16.53 -13.41 29.68
C LEU A 759 -17.13 -12.39 30.65
N LEU A 760 -16.78 -12.50 31.94
CA LEU A 760 -17.24 -11.57 32.97
C LEU A 760 -16.57 -10.19 32.88
N ASP A 761 -15.38 -10.09 32.30
CA ASP A 761 -14.71 -8.78 32.09
C ASP A 761 -15.48 -7.89 31.11
N GLN A 762 -16.46 -8.41 30.36
CA GLN A 762 -17.29 -7.61 29.48
C GLN A 762 -18.13 -6.55 30.22
N VAL A 763 -18.34 -6.69 31.54
CA VAL A 763 -18.93 -5.61 32.36
C VAL A 763 -18.11 -4.32 32.31
N LYS A 764 -16.79 -4.41 32.07
CA LYS A 764 -15.91 -3.25 31.87
C LYS A 764 -16.19 -2.55 30.53
N ILE A 765 -16.51 -3.32 29.49
CA ILE A 765 -16.92 -2.78 28.19
C ILE A 765 -18.27 -2.08 28.31
N ILE A 766 -19.23 -2.70 29.02
CA ILE A 766 -20.55 -2.11 29.30
C ILE A 766 -20.40 -0.77 30.02
N ALA A 767 -19.58 -0.72 31.07
CA ALA A 767 -19.31 0.52 31.81
C ALA A 767 -18.70 1.61 30.91
N ALA A 768 -17.71 1.26 30.07
CA ALA A 768 -17.08 2.22 29.16
C ALA A 768 -18.03 2.70 28.04
N ILE A 769 -18.88 1.81 27.50
CA ILE A 769 -19.92 2.18 26.52
C ILE A 769 -20.91 3.17 27.15
N LYS A 770 -21.37 2.90 28.36
CA LYS A 770 -22.29 3.76 29.11
C LYS A 770 -21.68 5.15 29.36
N GLU A 771 -20.41 5.20 29.76
CA GLU A 771 -19.70 6.46 30.00
C GLU A 771 -19.58 7.30 28.72
N VAL A 772 -19.26 6.67 27.59
CA VAL A 772 -19.10 7.38 26.32
C VAL A 772 -20.46 7.87 25.78
N GLY A 773 -21.51 7.07 25.92
CA GLY A 773 -22.90 7.46 25.61
C GLY A 773 -23.24 7.68 24.13
N ASN A 774 -22.33 7.38 23.18
CA ASN A 774 -22.55 7.61 21.74
C ASN A 774 -22.60 6.32 20.89
N ILE A 775 -22.58 5.15 21.51
CA ILE A 775 -22.55 3.86 20.82
C ILE A 775 -23.93 3.50 20.28
N LYS A 776 -24.00 3.30 18.96
CA LYS A 776 -25.21 2.93 18.22
C LYS A 776 -25.56 1.45 18.37
N ARG A 777 -24.55 0.59 18.60
CA ARG A 777 -24.75 -0.85 18.78
C ARG A 777 -23.58 -1.56 19.47
N PHE A 778 -23.91 -2.51 20.34
CA PHE A 778 -22.97 -3.42 20.97
C PHE A 778 -23.26 -4.88 20.58
N PHE A 779 -22.23 -5.61 20.16
CA PHE A 779 -22.26 -7.05 19.91
C PHE A 779 -21.41 -7.75 20.98
N PRO A 780 -21.99 -8.30 22.05
CA PRO A 780 -21.23 -8.99 23.08
C PRO A 780 -20.68 -10.34 22.58
N SER A 781 -19.71 -10.89 23.30
CA SER A 781 -19.04 -12.15 22.95
C SER A 781 -19.92 -13.36 23.26
N GLU A 782 -20.92 -13.59 22.41
CA GLU A 782 -21.87 -14.68 22.58
C GLU A 782 -21.63 -15.84 21.63
N PHE A 783 -21.34 -15.61 20.34
CA PHE A 783 -20.98 -16.56 19.26
C PHE A 783 -21.06 -18.07 19.62
N SER A 784 -22.25 -18.54 20.00
CA SER A 784 -22.55 -19.92 20.41
C SER A 784 -24.06 -20.18 20.35
N ASN A 785 -24.57 -21.11 21.16
CA ASN A 785 -26.01 -21.33 21.35
C ASN A 785 -26.67 -20.13 22.04
N ASP A 786 -27.99 -20.03 21.89
CA ASP A 786 -28.81 -19.07 22.63
C ASP A 786 -28.86 -19.46 24.11
N VAL A 787 -28.25 -18.61 24.95
CA VAL A 787 -28.01 -18.89 26.36
C VAL A 787 -29.27 -18.95 27.22
N ASP A 788 -30.39 -18.43 26.73
CA ASP A 788 -31.70 -18.53 27.39
C ASP A 788 -32.47 -19.80 26.98
N ARG A 789 -31.93 -20.60 26.04
CA ARG A 789 -32.60 -21.79 25.45
C ARG A 789 -31.75 -23.06 25.52
N VAL A 790 -30.77 -23.11 26.42
CA VAL A 790 -29.84 -24.24 26.58
C VAL A 790 -30.10 -25.03 27.85
N ASN A 791 -29.96 -26.34 27.72
CA ASN A 791 -30.04 -27.36 28.77
C ASN A 791 -28.64 -27.92 29.09
N GLY A 792 -27.66 -27.03 29.27
CA GLY A 792 -26.28 -27.40 29.57
C GLY A 792 -26.10 -27.99 30.98
N VAL A 793 -25.14 -28.91 31.10
CA VAL A 793 -24.61 -29.42 32.36
C VAL A 793 -23.25 -28.79 32.68
N GLU A 794 -22.77 -28.90 33.92
CA GLU A 794 -21.43 -28.38 34.25
C GLU A 794 -20.35 -29.09 33.43
N PRO A 795 -19.28 -28.39 33.01
CA PRO A 795 -18.98 -26.97 33.21
C PRO A 795 -19.65 -25.99 32.20
N ALA A 796 -20.34 -26.49 31.18
CA ALA A 796 -20.96 -25.66 30.14
C ALA A 796 -22.09 -24.77 30.67
N LYS A 797 -22.87 -25.29 31.64
CA LYS A 797 -23.94 -24.57 32.34
C LYS A 797 -23.45 -23.25 32.94
N THR A 798 -22.33 -23.28 33.67
CA THR A 798 -21.70 -22.06 34.23
C THR A 798 -21.35 -21.05 33.13
N ALA A 799 -20.78 -21.50 32.01
CA ALA A 799 -20.42 -20.60 30.91
C ALA A 799 -21.65 -19.94 30.25
N PHE A 800 -22.74 -20.69 30.07
CA PHE A 800 -24.01 -20.15 29.58
C PHE A 800 -24.62 -19.13 30.56
N ALA A 801 -24.59 -19.44 31.85
CA ALA A 801 -25.07 -18.53 32.89
C ALA A 801 -24.29 -17.20 32.93
N MET A 802 -22.96 -17.24 32.78
CA MET A 802 -22.12 -16.04 32.69
C MET A 802 -22.51 -15.17 31.48
N LYS A 803 -22.78 -15.76 30.32
CA LYS A 803 -23.23 -15.02 29.13
C LYS A 803 -24.63 -14.44 29.31
N ALA A 804 -25.56 -15.19 29.90
CA ALA A 804 -26.89 -14.69 30.24
C ALA A 804 -26.81 -13.50 31.21
N GLN A 805 -25.92 -13.56 32.20
CA GLN A 805 -25.65 -12.43 33.11
C GLN A 805 -25.18 -11.18 32.34
N ILE A 806 -24.32 -11.33 31.34
CA ILE A 806 -23.89 -10.22 30.47
C ILE A 806 -25.07 -9.65 29.67
N ARG A 807 -25.99 -10.48 29.13
CA ARG A 807 -27.22 -9.99 28.47
C ARG A 807 -28.04 -9.10 29.41
N ARG A 808 -28.29 -9.58 30.64
CA ARG A 808 -29.06 -8.82 31.63
C ARG A 808 -28.36 -7.51 32.02
N ALA A 809 -27.03 -7.48 32.09
CA ALA A 809 -26.28 -6.26 32.35
C ALA A 809 -26.36 -5.24 31.19
N ILE A 810 -26.37 -5.70 29.94
CA ILE A 810 -26.53 -4.83 28.75
C ILE A 810 -27.95 -4.24 28.72
N GLU A 811 -28.95 -5.09 28.95
CA GLU A 811 -30.37 -4.72 28.96
C GLU A 811 -30.71 -3.75 30.10
N ALA A 812 -30.19 -3.99 31.31
CA ALA A 812 -30.40 -3.12 32.47
C ALA A 812 -29.82 -1.71 32.26
N GLU A 813 -28.80 -1.58 31.42
CA GLU A 813 -28.16 -0.31 31.07
C GLU A 813 -28.71 0.31 29.78
N GLU A 814 -29.77 -0.27 29.22
CA GLU A 814 -30.44 0.18 27.99
C GLU A 814 -29.49 0.37 26.79
N ILE A 815 -28.39 -0.41 26.76
CA ILE A 815 -27.40 -0.31 25.68
C ILE A 815 -27.98 -0.93 24.39
N PRO A 816 -28.00 -0.20 23.26
CA PRO A 816 -28.39 -0.75 21.96
C PRO A 816 -27.53 -1.96 21.59
N HIS A 817 -28.11 -3.11 21.27
CA HIS A 817 -27.35 -4.35 21.12
C HIS A 817 -27.84 -5.28 20.00
N THR A 818 -27.02 -6.27 19.64
CA THR A 818 -27.44 -7.46 18.88
C THR A 818 -26.67 -8.66 19.40
N TYR A 819 -27.39 -9.71 19.79
CA TYR A 819 -26.79 -10.98 20.22
C TYR A 819 -26.60 -11.88 18.99
N VAL A 820 -25.44 -12.52 18.83
CA VAL A 820 -25.18 -13.41 17.68
C VAL A 820 -25.16 -14.86 18.11
N CYS A 821 -26.17 -15.61 17.68
CA CYS A 821 -26.28 -17.05 17.88
C CYS A 821 -25.76 -17.77 16.62
N SER A 822 -24.46 -18.06 16.62
CA SER A 822 -23.76 -18.69 15.50
C SER A 822 -23.75 -20.21 15.53
N ASN A 823 -24.22 -20.82 16.63
CA ASN A 823 -24.25 -22.27 16.82
C ASN A 823 -22.84 -22.91 16.77
N CYS A 824 -22.65 -24.04 16.06
CA CYS A 824 -21.36 -24.72 15.99
C CYS A 824 -20.42 -24.07 14.97
N PHE A 825 -19.17 -23.84 15.38
CA PHE A 825 -18.08 -23.51 14.45
C PHE A 825 -17.67 -24.75 13.65
N ALA A 826 -17.83 -24.68 12.33
CA ALA A 826 -17.52 -25.78 11.42
C ALA A 826 -16.06 -26.23 11.56
N GLY A 827 -15.10 -25.30 11.66
CA GLY A 827 -13.67 -25.60 11.85
C GLY A 827 -13.33 -26.37 13.13
N TYR A 828 -14.15 -26.29 14.16
CA TYR A 828 -13.96 -27.08 15.38
C TYR A 828 -14.68 -28.43 15.37
N LYS A 829 -15.81 -28.54 14.65
CA LYS A 829 -16.67 -29.72 14.71
C LYS A 829 -16.52 -30.63 13.51
N LEU A 830 -16.57 -30.12 12.28
CA LEU A 830 -16.60 -30.96 11.08
C LEU A 830 -15.33 -31.79 10.83
N PRO A 831 -14.10 -31.31 11.12
CA PRO A 831 -12.90 -32.10 10.92
C PRO A 831 -12.85 -33.41 11.72
N THR A 832 -13.68 -33.58 12.75
CA THR A 832 -13.78 -34.81 13.54
C THR A 832 -15.19 -35.39 13.59
N LEU A 833 -16.11 -34.85 12.77
CA LEU A 833 -17.56 -35.08 12.90
C LEU A 833 -18.05 -34.90 14.34
N ALA A 834 -17.56 -33.86 15.02
CA ALA A 834 -17.84 -33.48 16.40
C ALA A 834 -17.41 -34.49 17.48
N GLN A 835 -16.57 -35.47 17.14
CA GLN A 835 -16.04 -36.46 18.07
C GLN A 835 -14.74 -35.99 18.72
N GLU A 836 -14.56 -36.36 19.99
CA GLU A 836 -13.38 -36.02 20.79
C GLU A 836 -12.21 -36.95 20.52
N GLY A 837 -10.99 -36.43 20.67
CA GLY A 837 -9.75 -37.21 20.54
C GLY A 837 -9.33 -37.56 19.11
N LEU A 838 -10.08 -37.12 18.10
CA LEU A 838 -9.73 -37.30 16.68
C LEU A 838 -9.03 -36.06 16.11
N SER A 839 -8.22 -36.26 15.07
CA SER A 839 -7.55 -35.19 14.32
C SER A 839 -7.99 -35.09 12.86
N ALA A 840 -8.83 -36.02 12.40
CA ALA A 840 -9.40 -36.07 11.05
C ALA A 840 -10.75 -36.81 11.09
N PRO A 841 -11.58 -36.71 10.03
CA PRO A 841 -12.87 -37.38 10.03
C PRO A 841 -12.68 -38.90 10.10
N PRO A 842 -13.47 -39.61 10.93
CA PRO A 842 -13.31 -41.05 11.12
C PRO A 842 -13.56 -41.82 9.81
N ARG A 843 -12.81 -42.90 9.57
CA ARG A 843 -12.99 -43.75 8.37
C ARG A 843 -13.43 -45.18 8.68
N ASP A 844 -13.51 -45.56 9.95
CA ASP A 844 -13.85 -46.92 10.39
C ASP A 844 -15.10 -46.98 11.26
N LYS A 845 -15.18 -46.13 12.29
CA LYS A 845 -16.31 -46.08 13.23
C LYS A 845 -16.66 -44.64 13.60
N ALA A 846 -17.95 -44.37 13.85
CA ALA A 846 -18.46 -43.11 14.35
C ALA A 846 -19.09 -43.30 15.72
N ILE A 847 -18.63 -42.51 16.70
CA ILE A 847 -19.20 -42.43 18.05
C ILE A 847 -20.30 -41.37 18.02
N ILE A 848 -21.54 -41.79 18.30
CA ILE A 848 -22.75 -40.97 18.19
C ILE A 848 -23.31 -40.73 19.59
N PRO A 849 -23.41 -39.47 20.05
CA PRO A 849 -24.01 -39.16 21.35
C PRO A 849 -25.53 -39.33 21.31
N GLY A 850 -26.09 -39.98 22.33
CA GLY A 850 -27.53 -40.26 22.42
C GLY A 850 -28.01 -41.20 21.31
N ASP A 851 -29.15 -40.88 20.71
CA ASP A 851 -29.70 -41.58 19.54
C ASP A 851 -29.22 -40.98 18.20
N GLY A 852 -28.51 -39.84 18.25
CA GLY A 852 -27.98 -39.12 17.08
C GLY A 852 -29.02 -38.39 16.24
N ASN A 853 -30.27 -38.27 16.69
CA ASN A 853 -31.37 -37.64 15.95
C ASN A 853 -31.50 -36.11 16.12
N PRO A 854 -31.18 -35.52 17.30
CA PRO A 854 -31.21 -34.06 17.45
C PRO A 854 -30.33 -33.36 16.42
N LYS A 855 -30.84 -32.26 15.85
CA LYS A 855 -30.14 -31.50 14.81
C LYS A 855 -29.28 -30.40 15.42
N ALA A 856 -28.13 -30.19 14.79
CA ALA A 856 -27.19 -29.13 15.08
C ALA A 856 -26.93 -28.31 13.82
N VAL A 857 -26.46 -27.09 14.01
CA VAL A 857 -26.19 -26.13 12.94
C VAL A 857 -24.68 -25.85 12.91
N PHE A 858 -24.07 -26.08 11.76
CA PHE A 858 -22.62 -25.96 11.56
C PHE A 858 -22.29 -24.84 10.58
N ASN A 859 -21.68 -23.77 11.06
CA ASN A 859 -21.39 -22.59 10.24
C ASN A 859 -19.87 -22.36 10.13
N GLU A 860 -19.41 -22.06 8.92
CA GLU A 860 -18.01 -21.68 8.67
C GLU A 860 -17.74 -20.28 9.22
N GLU A 861 -16.54 -20.09 9.76
CA GLU A 861 -16.20 -18.90 10.52
C GLU A 861 -16.20 -17.59 9.69
N HIS A 862 -15.87 -17.65 8.39
CA HIS A 862 -16.01 -16.50 7.48
C HIS A 862 -17.48 -16.13 7.25
N ASP A 863 -18.37 -17.13 7.19
CA ASP A 863 -19.81 -16.90 7.02
C ASP A 863 -20.40 -16.26 8.27
N ILE A 864 -19.98 -16.73 9.46
CA ILE A 864 -20.33 -16.11 10.75
C ILE A 864 -19.87 -14.64 10.79
N GLY A 865 -18.63 -14.37 10.36
CA GLY A 865 -18.12 -13.01 10.24
C GLY A 865 -18.97 -12.14 9.31
N THR A 866 -19.33 -12.68 8.14
CA THR A 866 -20.13 -11.99 7.12
C THR A 866 -21.53 -11.63 7.62
N TYR A 867 -22.25 -12.59 8.20
CA TYR A 867 -23.58 -12.35 8.76
C TYR A 867 -23.55 -11.35 9.94
N THR A 868 -22.55 -11.47 10.81
CA THR A 868 -22.36 -10.53 11.93
C THR A 868 -22.21 -9.10 11.42
N ILE A 869 -21.36 -8.88 10.41
CA ILE A 869 -21.10 -7.54 9.87
C ILE A 869 -22.28 -6.99 9.07
N LYS A 870 -23.04 -7.83 8.37
CA LYS A 870 -24.30 -7.40 7.73
C LYS A 870 -25.34 -6.88 8.72
N ALA A 871 -25.35 -7.41 9.94
CA ALA A 871 -26.27 -6.98 10.99
C ALA A 871 -25.89 -5.64 11.65
N VAL A 872 -24.66 -5.17 11.51
CA VAL A 872 -24.13 -3.98 12.21
C VAL A 872 -24.98 -2.73 11.99
N ASP A 873 -25.26 -2.40 10.73
CA ASP A 873 -26.02 -1.21 10.35
C ASP A 873 -27.50 -1.53 10.04
N ASP A 874 -27.94 -2.77 10.26
CA ASP A 874 -29.30 -3.21 9.93
C ASP A 874 -30.26 -2.92 11.10
N PRO A 875 -31.22 -2.01 10.96
CA PRO A 875 -32.15 -1.72 12.05
C PRO A 875 -33.02 -2.93 12.45
N ARG A 876 -33.20 -3.92 11.56
CA ARG A 876 -34.02 -5.12 11.82
C ARG A 876 -33.43 -6.04 12.88
N THR A 877 -32.14 -5.91 13.18
CA THR A 877 -31.39 -6.71 14.16
C THR A 877 -31.18 -5.98 15.50
N LEU A 878 -31.62 -4.71 15.61
CA LEU A 878 -31.45 -3.91 16.81
C LEU A 878 -32.24 -4.49 17.98
N ASN A 879 -31.57 -4.69 19.11
CA ASN A 879 -32.09 -5.28 20.34
C ASN A 879 -32.72 -6.65 20.11
N LYS A 880 -32.10 -7.45 19.22
CA LYS A 880 -32.55 -8.81 18.86
C LYS A 880 -31.41 -9.81 18.88
N ILE A 881 -31.78 -11.08 18.90
CA ILE A 881 -30.90 -12.21 18.62
C ILE A 881 -30.86 -12.47 17.10
N LEU A 882 -29.68 -12.40 16.50
CA LEU A 882 -29.40 -12.85 15.14
C LEU A 882 -29.04 -14.33 15.18
N TYR A 883 -29.93 -15.18 14.69
CA TYR A 883 -29.70 -16.61 14.53
C TYR A 883 -29.08 -16.90 13.18
N ILE A 884 -27.98 -17.64 13.13
CA ILE A 884 -27.36 -18.10 11.88
C ILE A 884 -27.70 -19.58 11.72
N LYS A 885 -28.81 -19.86 11.02
CA LYS A 885 -29.35 -21.20 10.77
C LYS A 885 -29.62 -21.44 9.28
N PRO A 886 -28.59 -21.34 8.42
CA PRO A 886 -28.75 -21.63 7.00
C PRO A 886 -29.27 -23.06 6.79
N PRO A 887 -30.34 -23.27 5.99
CA PRO A 887 -31.01 -24.57 5.88
C PRO A 887 -30.09 -25.74 5.50
N MET A 888 -29.09 -25.50 4.63
CA MET A 888 -28.17 -26.54 4.14
C MET A 888 -27.07 -26.92 5.15
N ASN A 889 -27.06 -26.33 6.34
CA ASN A 889 -26.09 -26.56 7.41
C ASN A 889 -26.69 -27.19 8.66
N ILE A 890 -27.95 -27.64 8.59
CA ILE A 890 -28.68 -28.23 9.71
C ILE A 890 -28.67 -29.76 9.58
N TYR A 891 -27.89 -30.44 10.43
CA TYR A 891 -27.72 -31.89 10.41
C TYR A 891 -27.88 -32.49 11.79
N SER A 892 -28.58 -33.61 11.87
CA SER A 892 -28.43 -34.57 12.96
C SER A 892 -27.09 -35.30 12.84
N PHE A 893 -26.64 -35.91 13.93
CA PHE A 893 -25.40 -36.69 13.92
C PHE A 893 -25.50 -37.88 12.95
N ASN A 894 -26.66 -38.52 12.89
CA ASN A 894 -26.94 -39.61 11.94
C ASN A 894 -26.88 -39.13 10.48
N GLU A 895 -27.46 -37.97 10.16
CA GLU A 895 -27.39 -37.39 8.81
C GLU A 895 -25.94 -37.01 8.45
N LEU A 896 -25.19 -36.42 9.39
CA LEU A 896 -23.79 -36.03 9.18
C LEU A 896 -22.88 -37.25 8.91
N VAL A 897 -23.04 -38.34 9.66
CA VAL A 897 -22.31 -39.60 9.42
C VAL A 897 -22.70 -40.18 8.06
N SER A 898 -24.00 -40.18 7.71
CA SER A 898 -24.47 -40.69 6.43
C SER A 898 -23.91 -39.89 5.24
N LEU A 899 -23.84 -38.56 5.38
CA LEU A 899 -23.21 -37.67 4.39
C LEU A 899 -21.73 -38.01 4.23
N TRP A 900 -21.02 -38.25 5.33
CA TRP A 900 -19.61 -38.63 5.29
C TRP A 900 -19.38 -40.01 4.66
N GLU A 901 -20.18 -41.02 5.03
CA GLU A 901 -20.15 -42.37 4.42
C GLU A 901 -20.33 -42.31 2.89
N LYS A 902 -21.27 -41.48 2.43
CA LYS A 902 -21.50 -41.23 1.00
C LYS A 902 -20.27 -40.62 0.34
N LYS A 903 -19.61 -39.65 0.97
CA LYS A 903 -18.43 -38.97 0.42
C LYS A 903 -17.22 -39.90 0.30
N ILE A 904 -16.98 -40.78 1.28
CA ILE A 904 -15.83 -41.70 1.25
C ILE A 904 -16.12 -43.05 0.59
N GLY A 905 -17.38 -43.31 0.21
CA GLY A 905 -17.80 -44.58 -0.38
C GLY A 905 -17.67 -45.78 0.56
N LYS A 906 -17.78 -45.57 1.88
CA LYS A 906 -17.62 -46.61 2.91
C LYS A 906 -18.59 -46.39 4.07
N THR A 907 -19.27 -47.45 4.50
CA THR A 907 -20.10 -47.47 5.71
C THR A 907 -19.23 -47.55 6.97
N LEU A 908 -19.56 -46.76 7.99
CA LEU A 908 -18.88 -46.76 9.28
C LEU A 908 -19.64 -47.62 10.28
N GLU A 909 -18.91 -48.25 11.21
CA GLU A 909 -19.53 -48.81 12.42
C GLU A 909 -20.09 -47.67 13.28
N ARG A 910 -21.39 -47.67 13.57
CA ARG A 910 -22.03 -46.64 14.40
C ARG A 910 -22.15 -47.10 15.85
N ILE A 911 -21.51 -46.38 16.76
CA ILE A 911 -21.50 -46.67 18.20
C ILE A 911 -22.27 -45.58 18.92
N TYR A 912 -23.48 -45.92 19.39
CA TYR A 912 -24.33 -44.99 20.15
C TYR A 912 -23.91 -44.98 21.62
N VAL A 913 -23.73 -43.78 22.18
CA VAL A 913 -23.39 -43.57 23.59
C VAL A 913 -24.61 -42.99 24.32
N PRO A 914 -25.28 -43.77 25.18
CA PRO A 914 -26.42 -43.32 25.95
C PRO A 914 -26.14 -42.06 26.78
N GLU A 915 -27.18 -41.24 27.01
CA GLU A 915 -27.05 -39.97 27.74
C GLU A 915 -26.44 -40.15 29.14
N ASP A 916 -26.87 -41.18 29.88
CA ASP A 916 -26.37 -41.48 31.23
C ASP A 916 -24.86 -41.77 31.23
N GLN A 917 -24.34 -42.42 30.18
CA GLN A 917 -22.90 -42.63 30.04
C GLN A 917 -22.14 -41.34 29.70
N ILE A 918 -22.73 -40.44 28.92
CA ILE A 918 -22.14 -39.12 28.62
C ILE A 918 -22.08 -38.28 29.90
N LEU A 919 -23.17 -38.21 30.65
CA LEU A 919 -23.25 -37.49 31.92
C LEU A 919 -22.27 -38.06 32.94
N LYS A 920 -22.19 -39.39 33.07
CA LYS A 920 -21.23 -40.04 33.94
C LYS A 920 -19.78 -39.69 33.58
N ARG A 921 -19.43 -39.66 32.29
CA ARG A 921 -18.08 -39.24 31.85
C ARG A 921 -17.76 -37.78 32.18
N ILE A 922 -18.77 -36.90 32.14
CA ILE A 922 -18.63 -35.50 32.52
C ILE A 922 -18.39 -35.40 34.04
N GLU A 923 -19.17 -36.12 34.84
CA GLU A 923 -19.10 -36.11 36.31
C GLU A 923 -17.81 -36.74 36.87
N GLU A 924 -17.36 -37.87 36.29
CA GLU A 924 -16.20 -38.62 36.78
C GLU A 924 -14.86 -38.00 36.37
N SER A 925 -14.86 -36.96 35.53
CA SER A 925 -13.60 -36.34 35.10
C SER A 925 -13.00 -35.48 36.21
N GLN A 926 -11.85 -35.90 36.72
CA GLN A 926 -11.17 -35.27 37.87
C GLN A 926 -10.59 -33.88 37.56
N ASP A 927 -10.32 -33.58 36.29
CA ASP A 927 -9.85 -32.27 35.83
C ASP A 927 -10.88 -31.63 34.89
N ILE A 928 -11.28 -30.38 35.19
CA ILE A 928 -12.03 -29.52 34.27
C ILE A 928 -11.06 -29.07 33.15
N ASN A 929 -10.83 -29.96 32.20
CA ASN A 929 -10.03 -29.68 31.01
C ASN A 929 -10.92 -29.38 29.80
N HIS A 930 -10.30 -28.95 28.70
CA HIS A 930 -11.03 -28.57 27.47
C HIS A 930 -11.93 -29.70 26.94
N SER A 931 -11.55 -30.96 27.10
CA SER A 931 -12.34 -32.10 26.59
C SER A 931 -13.69 -32.21 27.30
N VAL A 932 -13.69 -32.16 28.63
CA VAL A 932 -14.91 -32.24 29.45
C VAL A 932 -15.87 -31.09 29.14
N PHE A 933 -15.32 -29.89 28.94
CA PHE A 933 -16.12 -28.72 28.57
C PHE A 933 -16.78 -28.88 27.19
N VAL A 934 -16.06 -29.44 26.20
CA VAL A 934 -16.61 -29.74 24.88
C VAL A 934 -17.68 -30.82 24.96
N LEU A 935 -17.48 -31.84 25.80
CA LEU A 935 -18.45 -32.92 26.00
C LEU A 935 -19.76 -32.40 26.58
N ALA A 936 -19.69 -31.51 27.57
CA ALA A 936 -20.86 -30.86 28.16
C ALA A 936 -21.62 -29.97 27.16
N ILE A 937 -20.93 -29.27 26.25
CA ILE A 937 -21.58 -28.55 25.14
C ILE A 937 -22.21 -29.53 24.14
N ASN A 938 -21.47 -30.59 23.77
CA ASN A 938 -21.95 -31.60 22.83
C ASN A 938 -23.21 -32.30 23.36
N HIS A 939 -23.33 -32.50 24.67
CA HIS A 939 -24.56 -33.01 25.29
C HIS A 939 -25.75 -32.08 25.05
N SER A 940 -25.62 -30.79 25.37
CA SER A 940 -26.68 -29.78 25.10
C SER A 940 -27.06 -29.73 23.61
N VAL A 941 -26.07 -29.78 22.71
CA VAL A 941 -26.32 -29.69 21.27
C VAL A 941 -26.90 -30.97 20.67
N PHE A 942 -26.24 -32.11 20.87
CA PHE A 942 -26.52 -33.35 20.14
C PHE A 942 -27.43 -34.33 20.88
N VAL A 943 -27.63 -34.14 22.19
CA VAL A 943 -28.56 -34.96 22.98
C VAL A 943 -29.82 -34.18 23.32
N LYS A 944 -29.70 -32.93 23.78
CA LYS A 944 -30.88 -32.08 24.10
C LYS A 944 -31.47 -31.35 22.89
N GLY A 945 -30.70 -31.19 21.81
CA GLY A 945 -31.18 -30.56 20.58
C GLY A 945 -31.37 -29.05 20.68
N ASP A 946 -30.66 -28.40 21.60
CA ASP A 946 -30.88 -27.00 21.99
C ASP A 946 -30.63 -25.98 20.88
N GLN A 947 -30.11 -26.38 19.71
CA GLN A 947 -29.94 -25.48 18.57
C GLN A 947 -31.17 -25.43 17.65
N THR A 948 -32.07 -26.43 17.70
CA THR A 948 -33.17 -26.55 16.73
C THR A 948 -34.52 -26.93 17.35
N ASN A 949 -34.59 -27.14 18.67
CA ASN A 949 -35.80 -27.56 19.37
C ASN A 949 -36.80 -26.42 19.67
N TYR A 950 -36.65 -25.27 19.02
CA TYR A 950 -37.52 -24.09 19.22
C TYR A 950 -37.72 -23.30 17.93
N GLU A 951 -38.82 -22.56 17.87
CA GLU A 951 -39.08 -21.57 16.82
C GLU A 951 -38.53 -20.19 17.20
N ILE A 952 -38.11 -19.44 16.19
CA ILE A 952 -37.64 -18.05 16.35
C ILE A 952 -38.86 -17.14 16.26
N GLU A 953 -39.20 -16.47 17.36
CA GLU A 953 -40.25 -15.47 17.36
C GLU A 953 -39.67 -14.14 16.85
N PRO A 954 -40.31 -13.49 15.86
CA PRO A 954 -39.82 -12.25 15.27
C PRO A 954 -39.65 -11.08 16.25
N SER A 955 -40.31 -11.15 17.42
CA SER A 955 -40.27 -10.14 18.48
C SER A 955 -38.90 -10.09 19.17
N PHE A 956 -38.25 -11.23 19.38
CA PHE A 956 -36.95 -11.33 20.06
C PHE A 956 -35.77 -11.66 19.14
N GLY A 957 -36.02 -12.20 17.94
CA GLY A 957 -34.94 -12.63 17.06
C GLY A 957 -35.29 -12.72 15.59
N VAL A 958 -34.24 -12.88 14.76
CA VAL A 958 -34.33 -12.97 13.31
C VAL A 958 -33.33 -13.99 12.78
N GLU A 959 -33.67 -14.68 11.70
CA GLU A 959 -32.78 -15.65 11.03
C GLU A 959 -31.96 -14.94 9.94
N ALA A 960 -30.65 -15.11 9.96
CA ALA A 960 -29.70 -14.35 9.16
C ALA A 960 -29.73 -14.71 7.66
N SER A 961 -29.93 -15.99 7.32
CA SER A 961 -29.99 -16.45 5.94
C SER A 961 -31.30 -16.02 5.23
N GLU A 962 -32.39 -15.89 5.98
CA GLU A 962 -33.65 -15.28 5.52
C GLU A 962 -33.52 -13.77 5.37
N LEU A 963 -32.83 -13.10 6.31
CA LEU A 963 -32.64 -11.66 6.30
C LEU A 963 -31.67 -11.20 5.21
N TYR A 964 -30.71 -12.05 4.87
CA TYR A 964 -29.65 -11.82 3.89
C TYR A 964 -29.53 -13.00 2.90
N PRO A 965 -30.55 -13.23 2.06
CA PRO A 965 -30.57 -14.36 1.12
C PRO A 965 -29.52 -14.24 0.01
N ASP A 966 -28.87 -13.07 -0.09
CA ASP A 966 -27.79 -12.78 -1.02
C ASP A 966 -26.41 -13.24 -0.54
N VAL A 967 -26.30 -13.67 0.73
CA VAL A 967 -25.06 -14.23 1.29
C VAL A 967 -24.92 -15.67 0.81
N LYS A 968 -23.86 -15.94 0.05
CA LYS A 968 -23.44 -17.31 -0.27
C LYS A 968 -22.63 -17.82 0.92
N TYR A 969 -23.19 -18.78 1.65
CA TYR A 969 -22.53 -19.44 2.77
C TYR A 969 -21.96 -20.80 2.33
N THR A 970 -20.91 -21.25 3.02
CA THR A 970 -20.31 -22.57 2.83
C THR A 970 -21.22 -23.63 3.41
N THR A 971 -21.64 -24.59 2.58
CA THR A 971 -22.44 -25.72 3.04
C THR A 971 -21.59 -26.75 3.80
N VAL A 972 -22.18 -27.52 4.71
CA VAL A 972 -21.50 -28.65 5.37
C VAL A 972 -20.94 -29.64 4.35
N GLU A 973 -21.69 -29.87 3.26
CA GLU A 973 -21.26 -30.76 2.18
C GLU A 973 -19.98 -30.25 1.50
N GLU A 974 -19.93 -28.97 1.11
CA GLU A 974 -18.74 -28.33 0.51
C GLU A 974 -17.57 -28.27 1.51
N TYR A 975 -17.85 -28.09 2.80
CA TYR A 975 -16.79 -28.10 3.82
C TYR A 975 -16.13 -29.47 3.93
N LEU A 976 -16.93 -30.54 3.94
CA LEU A 976 -16.42 -31.91 4.07
C LEU A 976 -15.64 -32.38 2.83
N ASP A 977 -15.86 -31.79 1.65
CA ASP A 977 -15.06 -32.09 0.44
C ASP A 977 -13.56 -31.81 0.62
N ARG A 978 -13.18 -31.00 1.61
CA ARG A 978 -11.78 -30.73 1.95
C ARG A 978 -11.03 -31.94 2.49
N PHE A 979 -11.73 -33.02 2.87
CA PHE A 979 -11.18 -34.21 3.55
C PHE A 979 -11.29 -35.51 2.74
N VAL A 980 -11.91 -35.45 1.55
CA VAL A 980 -12.19 -36.62 0.70
C VAL A 980 -10.99 -36.94 -0.18
#